data_AF-A0A3D9AH93-F1
#
_entry.id   AF-A0A3D9AH93-F1
#
_cell.length_a   1.000
_cell.length_b   1.000
_cell.length_c   1.000
_cell.angle_alpha   90.00
_cell.angle_beta   90.00
_cell.angle_gamma   90.00
#
_symmetry.space_group_name_H-M   'P 1'
#
loop_
_entity.id
_entity.type
_entity.pdbx_description
1 polymer ?
#
loop_
_entity_poly.entity_id
_entity_poly.type
_entity_poly.pdbx_seq_one_letter_code
_entity_poly.pdbx_strand_id
1 'polypeptide(L)'
;MKKFLLIFCSFFYLILNAQLDTEHWFAPMSASSLQGTPECYLYLSTNETTPFSVQIYNNNTVFSTVQVSKNNPVQVTIPSNYMIASTLSNLFTQRSMGLQVKGPKKFFANFRFAVPNQAEIITSKGLAGIGKNFFVGVAPNTTAKPYVNSTIGFIATEDNTTVTLSGYNPNVIFSDGTSSPTRTFTINKGKSYIIEAQSDLSSSNLTGLVGAKITANKPISVTNGNFNSIYTTQNNSNVDILMDQAVPVERLGKTFALVKGNGPANSGMEAALVIATENNTKLTVNGNLLGSVTLNAGQYYIVQGTSYINQGNGHYNMSISANNNVYVYQLLAGTSGSTVYATGGMNFIPPLSCFLPKEINEIGFINKIGSNSFDTKLNIITQAGANVTFNGSAIGAISGPYPVTGNPGWVTYSLQGVNGNVTVNSTLPVTAGIAAGNGAVGYGGYFAGFSSVPAITKTGDCYAGIFLQVDNNYDTYQWFLNGNPISGATSFSINPELYGAGDYTCLITKNNCETRLTGVYSYTLCPPISTTTYNIGSCNTKVITPAFTNSTQTIVPSLTSIISPPTSGTATVNPTTGQITYTPNPSATNTTDNFICYVQGNGNPFDFEYFKIIINTNVLQVNNGSLASCAGTNGNGIYNLTTANVSSDPGVTVTYFTNSNLT
;
A
#
# COMPACT_ATOMS: atom_id res chain seq x y z
N MET A 1 34.26 -8.70 -29.57
CA MET A 1 33.55 -7.49 -30.06
C MET A 1 32.07 -7.59 -29.69
N LYS A 2 31.57 -6.56 -28.97
CA LYS A 2 30.16 -6.11 -28.81
C LYS A 2 29.21 -7.05 -28.05
N LYS A 3 28.98 -6.77 -26.75
CA LYS A 3 27.79 -6.09 -26.14
C LYS A 3 26.54 -7.01 -26.14
N PHE A 4 26.00 -7.41 -24.99
CA PHE A 4 24.97 -6.63 -24.27
C PHE A 4 24.91 -6.90 -22.75
N LEU A 5 24.45 -5.86 -22.03
CA LEU A 5 24.50 -5.59 -20.60
C LEU A 5 23.16 -5.91 -19.89
N LEU A 6 23.27 -6.18 -18.58
CA LEU A 6 22.27 -6.31 -17.49
C LEU A 6 20.87 -5.70 -17.68
N ILE A 7 19.87 -6.35 -17.05
CA ILE A 7 18.91 -5.74 -16.09
C ILE A 7 18.45 -6.85 -15.11
N PHE A 8 18.73 -6.67 -13.83
CA PHE A 8 18.13 -7.40 -12.71
C PHE A 8 17.37 -6.35 -11.90
N CYS A 9 16.04 -6.39 -11.91
CA CYS A 9 15.17 -5.54 -11.08
C CYS A 9 14.34 -6.46 -10.20
N SER A 10 14.70 -6.55 -8.92
CA SER A 10 13.86 -7.19 -7.89
C SER A 10 12.68 -6.27 -7.61
N PHE A 11 11.45 -6.74 -7.86
CA PHE A 11 10.21 -6.01 -7.60
C PHE A 11 9.50 -6.66 -6.41
N PHE A 12 9.41 -5.94 -5.29
CA PHE A 12 8.48 -6.23 -4.21
C PHE A 12 7.08 -5.77 -4.65
N TYR A 13 6.14 -6.70 -4.84
CA TYR A 13 4.73 -6.37 -5.10
C TYR A 13 3.90 -6.58 -3.82
N LEU A 14 3.09 -5.58 -3.45
CA LEU A 14 2.27 -5.52 -2.22
C LEU A 14 0.78 -5.82 -2.54
N ILE A 15 0.03 -6.35 -1.55
CA ILE A 15 -1.28 -7.02 -1.68
C ILE A 15 -2.39 -6.20 -1.01
N LEU A 16 -3.40 -5.70 -1.74
CA LEU A 16 -4.22 -4.62 -1.19
C LEU A 16 -5.70 -4.67 -1.53
N ASN A 17 -6.52 -4.42 -0.51
CA ASN A 17 -7.75 -3.68 -0.67
C ASN A 17 -7.33 -2.23 -0.91
N ALA A 18 -7.55 -1.72 -2.11
CA ALA A 18 -6.79 -0.56 -2.55
C ALA A 18 -6.83 0.65 -1.60
N GLN A 19 -7.94 1.01 -0.97
CA GLN A 19 -7.95 2.12 -0.02
C GLN A 19 -7.71 1.75 1.45
N LEU A 20 -7.93 0.49 1.84
CA LEU A 20 -7.73 0.00 3.20
C LEU A 20 -6.41 -0.77 3.24
N ASP A 21 -5.35 -0.07 3.62
CA ASP A 21 -3.98 -0.47 3.32
C ASP A 21 -3.04 -0.19 4.50
N THR A 22 -1.91 -0.89 4.54
CA THR A 22 -0.80 -0.65 5.45
C THR A 22 0.10 0.50 5.03
N GLU A 23 0.06 0.92 3.76
CA GLU A 23 0.95 1.96 3.24
C GLU A 23 0.27 2.84 2.17
N HIS A 24 0.49 4.15 2.27
CA HIS A 24 -0.12 5.17 1.40
C HIS A 24 0.91 6.19 0.96
N TRP A 25 0.77 6.66 -0.28
CA TRP A 25 1.63 7.67 -0.88
C TRP A 25 0.79 8.82 -1.42
N PHE A 26 1.19 10.06 -1.14
CA PHE A 26 0.54 11.26 -1.66
C PHE A 26 1.58 12.11 -2.39
N ALA A 27 1.35 12.35 -3.68
CA ALA A 27 2.19 13.25 -4.46
C ALA A 27 1.77 14.71 -4.22
N PRO A 28 2.71 15.66 -4.17
CA PRO A 28 2.41 17.08 -3.99
C PRO A 28 1.88 17.72 -5.28
N MET A 29 1.28 18.90 -5.18
CA MET A 29 0.61 19.61 -6.27
C MET A 29 1.10 21.06 -6.39
N SER A 30 0.88 21.69 -7.55
CA SER A 30 1.14 23.12 -7.77
C SER A 30 -0.14 23.94 -7.75
N ALA A 31 -0.10 25.07 -7.07
CA ALA A 31 -1.09 26.12 -7.11
C ALA A 31 -0.50 27.36 -7.80
N SER A 32 -1.00 27.71 -8.98
CA SER A 32 -0.61 28.97 -9.64
C SER A 32 -1.00 30.21 -8.82
N SER A 33 -2.04 30.08 -8.00
CA SER A 33 -2.42 31.02 -6.96
C SER A 33 -3.06 30.26 -5.81
N LEU A 34 -2.63 30.53 -4.57
CA LEU A 34 -3.20 29.90 -3.39
C LEU A 34 -4.56 30.48 -2.99
N GLN A 35 -4.92 31.66 -3.49
CA GLN A 35 -6.15 32.40 -3.12
C GLN A 35 -6.39 32.51 -1.59
N GLY A 36 -5.32 32.48 -0.79
CA GLY A 36 -5.35 32.50 0.66
C GLY A 36 -4.28 31.59 1.25
N THR A 37 -4.40 31.30 2.55
CA THR A 37 -3.51 30.35 3.24
C THR A 37 -4.11 28.95 3.20
N PRO A 38 -3.41 27.95 2.65
CA PRO A 38 -3.92 26.58 2.66
C PRO A 38 -3.86 25.98 4.06
N GLU A 39 -4.95 25.34 4.43
CA GLU A 39 -5.04 24.41 5.55
C GLU A 39 -4.96 22.99 4.99
N CYS A 40 -4.14 22.14 5.60
CA CYS A 40 -3.85 20.80 5.08
C CYS A 40 -3.89 19.78 6.20
N TYR A 41 -4.61 18.68 5.97
CA TYR A 41 -4.85 17.67 6.99
C TYR A 41 -4.77 16.27 6.39
N LEU A 42 -4.24 15.33 7.17
CA LEU A 42 -4.30 13.91 6.88
C LEU A 42 -5.29 13.26 7.83
N TYR A 43 -6.27 12.55 7.26
CA TYR A 43 -7.29 11.81 7.99
C TYR A 43 -7.03 10.31 7.90
N LEU A 44 -6.96 9.66 9.06
CA LEU A 44 -6.65 8.24 9.21
C LEU A 44 -7.75 7.53 9.97
N SER A 45 -8.18 6.37 9.49
CA SER A 45 -9.25 5.57 10.12
C SER A 45 -9.10 4.09 9.82
N THR A 46 -9.72 3.22 10.61
CA THR A 46 -9.55 1.76 10.49
C THR A 46 -10.72 1.01 11.12
N ASN A 47 -10.94 -0.24 10.73
CA ASN A 47 -11.87 -1.17 11.40
C ASN A 47 -11.19 -1.92 12.56
N GLU A 48 -9.88 -1.75 12.78
CA GLU A 48 -9.14 -2.43 13.84
C GLU A 48 -9.49 -1.90 15.23
N THR A 49 -10.01 -2.76 16.10
CA THR A 49 -10.40 -2.37 17.46
C THR A 49 -9.22 -2.17 18.39
N THR A 50 -8.11 -2.88 18.17
CA THR A 50 -6.85 -2.68 18.92
C THR A 50 -6.06 -1.53 18.31
N PRO A 51 -5.76 -0.46 19.08
CA PRO A 51 -4.93 0.65 18.60
C PRO A 51 -3.57 0.20 18.08
N PHE A 52 -3.11 0.84 17.02
CA PHE A 52 -1.77 0.64 16.47
C PHE A 52 -1.17 1.96 15.96
N SER A 53 0.17 2.02 15.97
CA SER A 53 0.93 3.18 15.51
C SER A 53 0.92 3.30 13.98
N VAL A 54 0.57 4.47 13.47
CA VAL A 54 0.77 4.86 12.07
C VAL A 54 1.82 5.97 12.01
N GLN A 55 2.86 5.76 11.21
CA GLN A 55 3.96 6.69 10.99
C GLN A 55 3.73 7.47 9.69
N ILE A 56 3.89 8.80 9.77
CA ILE A 56 3.76 9.73 8.64
C ILE A 56 5.15 10.24 8.34
N TYR A 57 5.59 10.08 7.10
CA TYR A 57 6.90 10.46 6.60
C TYR A 57 6.77 11.58 5.59
N ASN A 58 7.73 12.51 5.63
CA ASN A 58 8.07 13.40 4.53
C ASN A 58 9.56 13.23 4.27
N ASN A 59 9.97 13.06 3.01
CA ASN A 59 11.39 12.92 2.66
C ASN A 59 12.11 11.79 3.45
N ASN A 60 11.50 10.61 3.51
CA ASN A 60 11.99 9.44 4.26
C ASN A 60 12.26 9.68 5.76
N THR A 61 11.81 10.81 6.31
CA THR A 61 11.96 11.17 7.72
C THR A 61 10.59 11.11 8.38
N VAL A 62 10.49 10.46 9.54
CA VAL A 62 9.24 10.43 10.30
C VAL A 62 8.92 11.87 10.74
N PHE A 63 7.82 12.40 10.22
CA PHE A 63 7.26 13.69 10.61
C PHE A 63 6.40 13.55 11.86
N SER A 64 5.57 12.50 11.92
CA SER A 64 4.65 12.26 13.04
C SER A 64 4.34 10.77 13.20
N THR A 65 3.94 10.37 14.40
CA THR A 65 3.42 9.03 14.70
C THR A 65 2.14 9.18 15.53
N VAL A 66 1.06 8.52 15.11
CA VAL A 66 -0.26 8.60 15.76
C VAL A 66 -0.83 7.22 16.03
N GLN A 67 -1.71 7.11 17.03
CA GLN A 67 -2.45 5.87 17.31
C GLN A 67 -3.80 5.89 16.60
N VAL A 68 -4.09 4.87 15.80
CA VAL A 68 -5.37 4.74 15.08
C VAL A 68 -6.09 3.49 15.55
N SER A 69 -7.40 3.58 15.77
CA SER A 69 -8.29 2.46 16.07
C SER A 69 -9.70 2.74 15.59
N LYS A 70 -10.53 1.70 15.52
CA LYS A 70 -11.96 1.81 15.25
C LYS A 70 -12.65 2.73 16.23
N ASN A 71 -13.59 3.53 15.72
CA ASN A 71 -14.31 4.60 16.39
C ASN A 71 -13.42 5.76 16.88
N ASN A 72 -12.13 5.76 16.57
CA ASN A 72 -11.18 6.80 16.94
C ASN A 72 -10.32 7.20 15.74
N PRO A 73 -10.92 7.73 14.67
CA PRO A 73 -10.17 8.27 13.54
C PRO A 73 -9.34 9.46 13.98
N VAL A 74 -8.21 9.67 13.31
CA VAL A 74 -7.22 10.69 13.64
C VAL A 74 -7.15 11.73 12.53
N GLN A 75 -7.13 13.00 12.92
CA GLN A 75 -6.79 14.13 12.05
C GLN A 75 -5.40 14.64 12.42
N VAL A 76 -4.51 14.75 11.44
CA VAL A 76 -3.15 15.28 11.62
C VAL A 76 -2.98 16.52 10.75
N THR A 77 -2.57 17.64 11.35
CA THR A 77 -2.21 18.85 10.59
C THR A 77 -0.92 18.61 9.81
N ILE A 78 -0.95 18.90 8.51
CA ILE A 78 0.18 18.78 7.59
C ILE A 78 0.65 20.19 7.21
N PRO A 79 1.95 20.52 7.31
CA PRO A 79 2.47 21.77 6.77
C PRO A 79 2.16 21.90 5.28
N SER A 80 1.59 23.03 4.85
CA SER A 80 1.16 23.21 3.45
C SER A 80 2.31 23.05 2.46
N ASN A 81 3.53 23.47 2.82
CA ASN A 81 4.74 23.31 2.01
C ASN A 81 5.20 21.85 1.84
N TYR A 82 4.60 20.87 2.54
CA TYR A 82 4.83 19.46 2.25
C TYR A 82 4.02 19.00 1.04
N MET A 83 2.88 19.62 0.75
CA MET A 83 1.93 19.11 -0.25
C MET A 83 1.63 20.10 -1.37
N ILE A 84 1.71 21.40 -1.14
CA ILE A 84 1.31 22.45 -2.09
C ILE A 84 2.51 23.36 -2.35
N ALA A 85 2.90 23.46 -3.62
CA ALA A 85 3.88 24.41 -4.12
C ALA A 85 3.17 25.58 -4.82
N SER A 86 3.69 26.80 -4.69
CA SER A 86 3.15 27.98 -5.40
C SER A 86 4.24 28.86 -6.02
N THR A 87 5.49 28.38 -6.01
CA THR A 87 6.65 29.09 -6.55
C THR A 87 7.39 28.20 -7.52
N LEU A 88 7.87 28.79 -8.62
CA LEU A 88 8.60 28.07 -9.66
C LEU A 88 9.83 27.32 -9.12
N SER A 89 10.46 27.83 -8.06
CA SER A 89 11.59 27.18 -7.37
C SER A 89 11.25 25.81 -6.80
N ASN A 90 9.98 25.45 -6.64
CA ASN A 90 9.54 24.13 -6.17
C ASN A 90 8.99 23.23 -7.30
N LEU A 91 8.98 23.73 -8.54
CA LEU A 91 8.45 23.05 -9.72
C LEU A 91 9.59 22.61 -10.65
N PHE A 92 9.33 21.59 -11.47
CA PHE A 92 10.26 21.10 -12.50
C PHE A 92 11.63 20.64 -11.97
N THR A 93 11.68 20.28 -10.70
CA THR A 93 12.91 19.92 -10.00
C THR A 93 12.58 18.94 -8.87
N GLN A 94 13.55 18.10 -8.50
CA GLN A 94 13.36 17.16 -7.40
C GLN A 94 13.21 17.91 -6.07
N ARG A 95 12.17 17.61 -5.29
CA ARG A 95 11.89 18.25 -3.99
C ARG A 95 11.57 17.24 -2.89
N SER A 96 11.68 17.71 -1.65
CA SER A 96 11.32 16.98 -0.42
C SER A 96 9.86 17.23 -0.06
N MET A 97 8.95 17.00 -1.01
CA MET A 97 7.51 17.19 -0.83
C MET A 97 6.77 15.87 -1.05
N GLY A 98 5.52 15.79 -0.63
CA GLY A 98 4.70 14.58 -0.59
C GLY A 98 4.76 13.88 0.76
N LEU A 99 3.92 12.85 0.89
CA LEU A 99 3.81 12.05 2.11
C LEU A 99 3.90 10.56 1.78
N GLN A 100 4.54 9.81 2.69
CA GLN A 100 4.39 8.36 2.81
C GLN A 100 3.80 8.09 4.19
N VAL A 101 2.78 7.25 4.29
CA VAL A 101 2.10 6.95 5.55
C VAL A 101 2.06 5.44 5.71
N LYS A 102 2.55 4.91 6.83
CA LYS A 102 2.74 3.47 7.03
C LYS A 102 2.36 3.00 8.42
N GLY A 103 1.72 1.84 8.51
CA GLY A 103 1.37 1.18 9.78
C GLY A 103 1.45 -0.35 9.67
N PRO A 104 1.50 -1.06 10.80
CA PRO A 104 1.54 -2.53 10.85
C PRO A 104 0.21 -3.20 10.50
N LYS A 105 -0.90 -2.45 10.45
CA LYS A 105 -2.24 -2.93 10.12
C LYS A 105 -2.88 -2.03 9.06
N LYS A 106 -3.99 -2.47 8.45
CA LYS A 106 -4.66 -1.72 7.39
C LYS A 106 -5.46 -0.52 7.93
N PHE A 107 -5.38 0.62 7.25
CA PHE A 107 -6.12 1.84 7.53
C PHE A 107 -6.48 2.57 6.23
N PHE A 108 -7.43 3.49 6.30
CA PHE A 108 -7.71 4.46 5.24
C PHE A 108 -6.88 5.72 5.46
N ALA A 109 -6.46 6.36 4.38
CA ALA A 109 -5.78 7.65 4.42
C ALA A 109 -6.35 8.63 3.40
N ASN A 110 -6.67 9.84 3.85
CA ASN A 110 -7.24 10.90 3.01
C ASN A 110 -6.52 12.20 3.29
N PHE A 111 -5.95 12.82 2.26
CA PHE A 111 -5.41 14.16 2.38
C PHE A 111 -6.53 15.15 2.02
N ARG A 112 -6.94 15.97 3.00
CA ARG A 112 -7.98 16.98 2.83
C ARG A 112 -7.38 18.35 3.03
N PHE A 113 -7.70 19.27 2.15
CA PHE A 113 -7.14 20.61 2.20
C PHE A 113 -8.17 21.64 1.75
N ALA A 114 -7.99 22.86 2.24
CA ALA A 114 -8.83 23.99 1.90
C ALA A 114 -7.99 25.26 1.82
N VAL A 115 -8.43 26.16 0.96
CA VAL A 115 -8.14 27.59 0.97
C VAL A 115 -9.48 28.31 1.20
N PRO A 116 -9.55 29.62 1.47
CA PRO A 116 -10.78 30.26 1.96
C PRO A 116 -12.07 29.96 1.19
N ASN A 117 -11.99 29.81 -0.14
CA ASN A 117 -13.15 29.55 -1.01
C ASN A 117 -12.97 28.29 -1.88
N GLN A 118 -12.10 27.35 -1.52
CA GLN A 118 -11.96 26.11 -2.29
C GLN A 118 -11.48 25.00 -1.37
N ALA A 119 -11.91 23.77 -1.62
CA ALA A 119 -11.40 22.61 -0.91
C ALA A 119 -11.33 21.42 -1.86
N GLU A 120 -10.57 20.40 -1.48
CA GLU A 120 -10.62 19.11 -2.14
C GLU A 120 -10.15 17.98 -1.22
N ILE A 121 -10.52 16.76 -1.56
CA ILE A 121 -10.00 15.54 -0.94
C ILE A 121 -9.24 14.71 -1.95
N ILE A 122 -7.96 14.46 -1.67
CA ILE A 122 -7.20 13.40 -2.33
C ILE A 122 -7.39 12.13 -1.51
N THR A 123 -8.19 11.21 -2.04
CA THR A 123 -8.45 9.92 -1.39
C THR A 123 -7.35 8.94 -1.78
N SER A 124 -6.59 8.39 -0.83
CA SER A 124 -5.52 7.45 -1.16
C SER A 124 -6.09 6.10 -1.60
N LYS A 125 -5.60 5.62 -2.74
CA LYS A 125 -5.78 4.29 -3.32
C LYS A 125 -4.71 3.31 -2.81
N GLY A 126 -4.07 3.60 -1.67
CA GLY A 126 -3.04 2.75 -1.05
C GLY A 126 -1.91 2.43 -2.04
N LEU A 127 -1.35 1.22 -1.99
CA LEU A 127 -0.37 0.78 -3.01
C LEU A 127 -1.04 0.30 -4.31
N ALA A 128 -2.38 0.28 -4.40
CA ALA A 128 -3.04 0.11 -5.71
C ALA A 128 -3.00 1.41 -6.51
N GLY A 129 -2.76 2.54 -5.84
CA GLY A 129 -2.49 3.85 -6.46
C GLY A 129 -1.04 4.04 -6.91
N ILE A 130 -0.13 3.09 -6.63
CA ILE A 130 1.24 3.14 -7.16
C ILE A 130 1.40 2.19 -8.34
N GLY A 131 2.17 2.62 -9.34
CA GLY A 131 2.43 1.83 -10.54
C GLY A 131 3.32 2.57 -11.51
N LYS A 132 3.37 2.11 -12.77
CA LYS A 132 4.33 2.61 -13.77
C LYS A 132 3.71 3.38 -14.92
N ASN A 133 2.45 3.07 -15.25
CA ASN A 133 1.79 3.63 -16.42
C ASN A 133 0.50 4.32 -16.00
N PHE A 134 0.34 5.59 -16.38
CA PHE A 134 -0.85 6.38 -16.06
C PHE A 134 -1.24 7.26 -17.25
N PHE A 135 -2.49 7.72 -17.25
CA PHE A 135 -2.92 8.88 -18.02
C PHE A 135 -3.34 10.01 -17.08
N VAL A 136 -3.07 11.25 -17.49
CA VAL A 136 -3.33 12.46 -16.68
C VAL A 136 -4.81 12.84 -16.74
N GLY A 137 -5.46 12.91 -15.58
CA GLY A 137 -6.83 13.39 -15.40
C GLY A 137 -6.86 14.84 -14.93
N VAL A 138 -7.03 15.79 -15.84
CA VAL A 138 -7.31 17.20 -15.51
C VAL A 138 -8.64 17.61 -16.12
N ALA A 139 -9.40 18.43 -15.40
CA ALA A 139 -10.63 19.00 -15.95
C ALA A 139 -10.26 19.94 -17.11
N PRO A 140 -10.85 19.80 -18.31
CA PRO A 140 -10.57 20.70 -19.42
C PRO A 140 -11.02 22.12 -19.04
N ASN A 141 -10.07 23.05 -18.97
CA ASN A 141 -10.39 24.45 -18.71
C ASN A 141 -11.06 25.05 -19.95
N THR A 142 -12.01 25.94 -19.70
CA THR A 142 -12.80 26.64 -20.72
C THR A 142 -12.40 28.11 -20.83
N THR A 143 -11.72 28.65 -19.81
CA THR A 143 -11.30 30.05 -19.74
C THR A 143 -9.85 30.16 -19.28
N ALA A 144 -9.05 30.94 -19.99
CA ALA A 144 -7.66 31.22 -19.64
C ALA A 144 -7.55 32.37 -18.62
N LYS A 145 -6.80 32.16 -17.54
CA LYS A 145 -6.47 33.13 -16.48
C LYS A 145 -5.07 32.84 -15.90
N PRO A 146 -4.35 33.87 -15.40
CA PRO A 146 -3.04 33.71 -14.77
C PRO A 146 -3.06 32.85 -13.50
N TYR A 147 -4.21 32.78 -12.84
CA TYR A 147 -4.42 31.99 -11.63
C TYR A 147 -5.10 30.64 -11.88
N VAL A 148 -5.32 30.22 -13.13
CA VAL A 148 -5.92 28.92 -13.49
C VAL A 148 -4.80 28.00 -14.01
N ASN A 149 -4.71 26.79 -13.48
CA ASN A 149 -3.63 25.86 -13.85
C ASN A 149 -4.08 24.39 -13.90
N SER A 150 -3.30 23.60 -14.63
CA SER A 150 -3.27 22.14 -14.52
C SER A 150 -1.97 21.72 -13.86
N THR A 151 -2.00 20.73 -12.97
CA THR A 151 -0.83 20.24 -12.23
C THR A 151 -0.75 18.72 -12.20
N ILE A 152 0.50 18.22 -12.23
CA ILE A 152 0.81 16.80 -12.10
C ILE A 152 1.93 16.66 -11.07
N GLY A 153 1.63 15.98 -9.98
CA GLY A 153 2.55 15.61 -8.92
C GLY A 153 3.02 14.18 -9.06
N PHE A 154 4.31 13.96 -8.76
CA PHE A 154 4.91 12.63 -8.71
C PHE A 154 5.62 12.45 -7.36
N ILE A 155 5.54 11.25 -6.78
CA ILE A 155 6.42 10.81 -5.68
C ILE A 155 6.91 9.39 -5.97
N ALA A 156 8.22 9.15 -5.79
CA ALA A 156 8.83 7.85 -6.05
C ALA A 156 8.86 6.96 -4.81
N THR A 157 8.57 5.68 -5.01
CA THR A 157 8.64 4.65 -3.96
C THR A 157 10.04 4.02 -3.85
N GLU A 158 10.91 4.31 -4.83
CA GLU A 158 12.25 3.75 -4.95
C GLU A 158 13.25 4.77 -5.52
N ASP A 159 14.53 4.59 -5.20
CA ASP A 159 15.61 5.42 -5.75
C ASP A 159 15.82 5.22 -7.24
N ASN A 160 16.36 6.25 -7.90
CA ASN A 160 16.67 6.23 -9.33
C ASN A 160 15.45 5.87 -10.21
N THR A 161 14.29 6.41 -9.85
CA THR A 161 13.06 6.26 -10.63
C THR A 161 13.03 7.31 -11.74
N THR A 162 13.07 6.87 -12.99
CA THR A 162 12.97 7.73 -14.17
C THR A 162 11.53 7.74 -14.66
N VAL A 163 10.96 8.93 -14.81
CA VAL A 163 9.58 9.17 -15.25
C VAL A 163 9.62 9.96 -16.55
N THR A 164 8.78 9.57 -17.51
CA THR A 164 8.57 10.27 -18.78
C THR A 164 7.10 10.66 -18.91
N LEU A 165 6.84 11.95 -19.09
CA LEU A 165 5.57 12.52 -19.53
C LEU A 165 5.61 12.71 -21.05
N SER A 166 4.59 12.23 -21.77
CA SER A 166 4.48 12.32 -23.23
C SER A 166 3.02 12.34 -23.68
N GLY A 167 2.76 12.45 -24.99
CA GLY A 167 1.41 12.34 -25.55
C GLY A 167 0.46 13.50 -25.22
N TYR A 168 0.97 14.58 -24.65
CA TYR A 168 0.25 15.86 -24.52
C TYR A 168 0.36 16.69 -25.81
N ASN A 169 -0.46 17.72 -25.95
CA ASN A 169 -0.37 18.65 -27.07
C ASN A 169 1.02 19.34 -27.05
N PRO A 170 1.85 19.24 -28.11
CA PRO A 170 3.21 19.78 -28.12
C PRO A 170 3.28 21.31 -28.03
N ASN A 171 2.16 22.02 -28.22
CA ASN A 171 2.04 23.47 -28.04
C ASN A 171 1.74 23.89 -26.59
N VAL A 172 1.68 22.93 -25.65
CA VAL A 172 1.63 23.24 -24.21
C VAL A 172 2.94 23.92 -23.81
N ILE A 173 2.80 25.06 -23.12
CA ILE A 173 3.92 25.79 -22.52
C ILE A 173 3.87 25.58 -21.01
N PHE A 174 4.87 24.89 -20.45
CA PHE A 174 4.97 24.70 -19.01
C PHE A 174 5.36 26.00 -18.30
N SER A 175 5.10 26.10 -16.99
CA SER A 175 5.41 27.32 -16.21
C SER A 175 6.91 27.66 -16.11
N ASP A 176 7.81 26.76 -16.52
CA ASP A 176 9.24 27.05 -16.71
C ASP A 176 9.59 27.61 -18.10
N GLY A 177 8.58 27.94 -18.90
CA GLY A 177 8.70 28.51 -20.25
C GLY A 177 9.02 27.49 -21.33
N THR A 178 9.15 26.20 -20.99
CA THR A 178 9.51 25.16 -21.96
C THR A 178 8.29 24.58 -22.68
N SER A 179 8.49 24.22 -23.96
CA SER A 179 7.54 23.48 -24.80
C SER A 179 8.30 22.30 -25.39
N SER A 180 7.81 21.08 -25.18
CA SER A 180 8.47 19.85 -25.65
C SER A 180 7.42 18.78 -25.93
N PRO A 181 7.63 17.81 -26.83
CA PRO A 181 6.71 16.67 -26.98
C PRO A 181 6.84 15.64 -25.84
N THR A 182 7.97 15.67 -25.12
CA THR A 182 8.26 14.75 -24.00
C THR A 182 9.02 15.46 -22.90
N ARG A 183 8.86 15.00 -21.67
CA ARG A 183 9.61 15.49 -20.50
C ARG A 183 10.00 14.31 -19.64
N THR A 184 11.31 14.13 -19.44
CA THR A 184 11.87 13.03 -18.66
C THR A 184 12.70 13.57 -17.50
N PHE A 185 12.52 12.98 -16.32
CA PHE A 185 13.23 13.36 -15.10
C PHE A 185 13.44 12.14 -14.21
N THR A 186 14.37 12.25 -13.26
CA THR A 186 14.68 11.20 -12.28
C THR A 186 14.39 11.70 -10.88
N ILE A 187 13.74 10.86 -10.09
CA ILE A 187 13.37 11.10 -8.70
C ILE A 187 13.82 9.94 -7.81
N ASN A 188 14.26 10.26 -6.61
CA ASN A 188 14.66 9.30 -5.57
C ASN A 188 13.49 8.97 -4.63
N LYS A 189 13.62 7.89 -3.86
CA LYS A 189 12.57 7.45 -2.93
C LYS A 189 12.18 8.57 -1.97
N GLY A 190 10.88 8.77 -1.77
CA GLY A 190 10.37 9.81 -0.88
C GLY A 190 10.62 11.24 -1.35
N LYS A 191 11.19 11.42 -2.55
CA LYS A 191 11.28 12.72 -3.25
C LYS A 191 10.19 12.83 -4.29
N SER A 192 9.89 14.06 -4.67
CA SER A 192 8.84 14.40 -5.60
C SER A 192 9.32 15.28 -6.75
N TYR A 193 8.46 15.40 -7.75
CA TYR A 193 8.58 16.33 -8.86
C TYR A 193 7.19 16.87 -9.18
N ILE A 194 7.07 18.15 -9.53
CA ILE A 194 5.78 18.79 -9.83
C ILE A 194 5.87 19.47 -11.19
N ILE A 195 4.88 19.20 -12.04
CA ILE A 195 4.67 19.84 -13.34
C ILE A 195 3.45 20.75 -13.26
N GLU A 196 3.54 21.92 -13.89
CA GLU A 196 2.45 22.88 -14.00
C GLU A 196 2.33 23.42 -15.43
N ALA A 197 1.10 23.60 -15.89
CA ALA A 197 0.78 24.46 -17.03
C ALA A 197 -0.29 25.48 -16.61
N GLN A 198 0.07 26.77 -16.62
CA GLN A 198 -0.87 27.87 -16.41
C GLN A 198 -1.67 28.13 -17.67
N SER A 199 -2.97 28.35 -17.53
CA SER A 199 -3.90 28.35 -18.66
C SER A 199 -3.72 29.51 -19.65
N ASP A 200 -3.09 30.61 -19.25
CA ASP A 200 -2.89 31.82 -20.04
C ASP A 200 -1.53 31.90 -20.76
N LEU A 201 -0.61 30.96 -20.51
CA LEU A 201 0.67 30.88 -21.24
C LEU A 201 0.48 30.44 -22.69
N SER A 202 -0.54 29.61 -22.96
CA SER A 202 -0.88 29.10 -24.30
C SER A 202 -2.34 28.68 -24.33
N SER A 203 -3.06 28.91 -25.42
CA SER A 203 -4.41 28.37 -25.60
C SER A 203 -4.44 26.84 -25.50
N SER A 204 -3.32 26.18 -25.81
CA SER A 204 -3.18 24.73 -25.67
C SER A 204 -3.11 24.27 -24.22
N ASN A 205 -2.81 25.14 -23.25
CA ASN A 205 -2.75 24.79 -21.83
C ASN A 205 -4.13 24.56 -21.21
N LEU A 206 -5.21 24.99 -21.86
CA LEU A 206 -6.58 24.76 -21.39
C LEU A 206 -6.92 23.27 -21.31
N THR A 207 -6.47 22.48 -22.29
CA THR A 207 -6.86 21.07 -22.43
C THR A 207 -5.71 20.14 -22.83
N GLY A 208 -4.54 20.69 -23.17
CA GLY A 208 -3.46 19.95 -23.80
C GLY A 208 -2.78 18.90 -22.93
N LEU A 209 -2.97 18.95 -21.60
CA LEU A 209 -2.49 17.93 -20.66
C LEU A 209 -3.50 16.82 -20.37
N VAL A 210 -4.76 16.96 -20.79
CA VAL A 210 -5.78 15.92 -20.59
C VAL A 210 -5.36 14.68 -21.35
N GLY A 211 -5.24 13.55 -20.66
CA GLY A 211 -4.83 12.28 -21.26
C GLY A 211 -3.35 12.24 -21.69
N ALA A 212 -2.49 13.10 -21.15
CA ALA A 212 -1.05 12.93 -21.27
C ALA A 212 -0.62 11.58 -20.65
N LYS A 213 0.31 10.89 -21.30
CA LYS A 213 0.82 9.58 -20.84
C LYS A 213 2.00 9.75 -19.91
N ILE A 214 1.98 9.00 -18.80
CA ILE A 214 3.08 8.88 -17.86
C ILE A 214 3.61 7.46 -17.92
N THR A 215 4.93 7.32 -18.05
CA THR A 215 5.62 6.03 -17.99
C THR A 215 6.85 6.13 -17.10
N ALA A 216 6.96 5.22 -16.14
CA ALA A 216 8.10 5.12 -15.22
C ALA A 216 8.76 3.74 -15.28
N ASN A 217 10.06 3.67 -14.98
CA ASN A 217 10.77 2.39 -14.85
C ASN A 217 10.42 1.65 -13.54
N LYS A 218 10.02 2.40 -12.51
CA LYS A 218 9.70 1.94 -11.14
C LYS A 218 8.38 2.54 -10.66
N PRO A 219 7.73 1.97 -9.63
CA PRO A 219 6.44 2.46 -9.16
C PRO A 219 6.53 3.89 -8.62
N ILE A 220 5.50 4.66 -8.94
CA ILE A 220 5.31 6.03 -8.46
C ILE A 220 3.86 6.20 -8.04
N SER A 221 3.60 7.17 -7.15
CA SER A 221 2.26 7.70 -6.95
C SER A 221 2.09 9.00 -7.72
N VAL A 222 0.90 9.21 -8.29
CA VAL A 222 0.56 10.38 -9.10
C VAL A 222 -0.69 11.05 -8.55
N THR A 223 -0.60 12.35 -8.30
CA THR A 223 -1.74 13.23 -8.03
C THR A 223 -1.85 14.18 -9.21
N ASN A 224 -3.04 14.32 -9.79
CA ASN A 224 -3.24 15.20 -10.93
C ASN A 224 -4.61 15.88 -10.87
N GLY A 225 -4.71 16.98 -11.60
CA GLY A 225 -5.92 17.78 -11.65
C GLY A 225 -5.61 19.25 -11.86
N ASN A 226 -6.47 20.09 -11.32
CA ASN A 226 -6.37 21.54 -11.36
C ASN A 226 -6.46 22.09 -9.95
N PHE A 227 -5.55 22.99 -9.59
CA PHE A 227 -5.66 23.68 -8.31
C PHE A 227 -6.66 24.83 -8.39
N ASN A 228 -6.68 25.53 -9.52
CA ASN A 228 -7.74 26.47 -9.85
C ASN A 228 -8.20 26.15 -11.26
N SER A 229 -9.49 25.85 -11.42
CA SER A 229 -10.08 25.49 -12.72
C SER A 229 -11.38 26.21 -12.98
N ILE A 230 -11.59 26.52 -14.27
CA ILE A 230 -12.84 27.01 -14.83
C ILE A 230 -13.24 26.02 -15.92
N TYR A 231 -14.06 25.03 -15.59
CA TYR A 231 -14.32 23.89 -16.48
C TYR A 231 -15.72 23.89 -17.12
N THR A 232 -16.45 25.00 -17.00
CA THR A 232 -17.76 25.21 -17.63
C THR A 232 -17.78 26.51 -18.43
N THR A 233 -18.47 26.52 -19.57
CA THR A 233 -18.65 27.75 -20.36
C THR A 233 -19.73 28.69 -19.80
N GLN A 234 -20.46 28.25 -18.77
CA GLN A 234 -21.52 29.04 -18.12
C GLN A 234 -20.99 30.02 -17.07
N ASN A 235 -19.71 29.90 -16.70
CA ASN A 235 -19.03 30.79 -15.77
C ASN A 235 -17.58 30.96 -16.22
N ASN A 236 -17.01 32.16 -16.06
CA ASN A 236 -15.65 32.45 -16.53
C ASN A 236 -14.76 33.13 -15.47
N SER A 237 -15.18 33.08 -14.19
CA SER A 237 -14.58 33.86 -13.11
C SER A 237 -14.32 33.06 -11.84
N ASN A 238 -15.24 32.17 -11.46
CA ASN A 238 -15.09 31.36 -10.27
C ASN A 238 -14.17 30.19 -10.56
N VAL A 239 -13.28 29.88 -9.62
CA VAL A 239 -12.33 28.78 -9.73
C VAL A 239 -12.50 27.83 -8.57
N ASP A 240 -12.36 26.56 -8.87
CA ASP A 240 -12.41 25.48 -7.90
C ASP A 240 -11.17 24.59 -8.01
N ILE A 241 -10.89 23.85 -6.94
CA ILE A 241 -9.90 22.77 -6.96
C ILE A 241 -10.58 21.50 -7.46
N LEU A 242 -9.96 20.81 -8.42
CA LEU A 242 -10.44 19.54 -8.96
C LEU A 242 -9.25 18.59 -9.09
N MET A 243 -9.01 17.73 -8.11
CA MET A 243 -7.89 16.78 -8.17
C MET A 243 -8.11 15.53 -7.33
N ASP A 244 -7.50 14.42 -7.75
CA ASP A 244 -7.47 13.19 -6.96
C ASP A 244 -6.17 12.44 -7.26
N GLN A 245 -5.93 11.34 -6.55
CA GLN A 245 -4.86 10.42 -6.87
C GLN A 245 -5.25 9.56 -8.08
N ALA A 246 -4.36 9.49 -9.07
CA ALA A 246 -4.53 8.62 -10.21
C ALA A 246 -4.21 7.16 -9.87
N VAL A 247 -4.77 6.25 -10.66
CA VAL A 247 -4.59 4.81 -10.54
C VAL A 247 -3.84 4.29 -11.77
N PRO A 248 -2.93 3.30 -11.67
CA PRO A 248 -2.22 2.74 -12.82
C PRO A 248 -3.17 2.09 -13.84
N VAL A 249 -2.79 2.12 -15.13
CA VAL A 249 -3.62 1.62 -16.25
C VAL A 249 -4.06 0.16 -16.06
N GLU A 250 -3.20 -0.68 -15.48
CA GLU A 250 -3.49 -2.10 -15.20
C GLU A 250 -4.57 -2.35 -14.13
N ARG A 251 -5.00 -1.31 -13.40
CA ARG A 251 -6.06 -1.38 -12.38
C ARG A 251 -7.38 -0.76 -12.83
N LEU A 252 -7.44 -0.27 -14.07
CA LEU A 252 -8.66 0.32 -14.64
C LEU A 252 -9.65 -0.76 -15.08
N GLY A 253 -10.84 -0.32 -15.46
CA GLY A 253 -11.88 -1.20 -15.98
C GLY A 253 -12.77 -0.48 -16.97
N LYS A 254 -13.93 -1.08 -17.24
CA LYS A 254 -14.75 -0.75 -18.41
C LYS A 254 -16.17 -0.28 -18.09
N THR A 255 -16.65 -0.48 -16.87
CA THR A 255 -18.04 -0.23 -16.50
C THR A 255 -18.09 0.61 -15.24
N PHE A 256 -18.88 1.68 -15.25
CA PHE A 256 -18.92 2.68 -14.19
C PHE A 256 -20.36 3.11 -13.93
N ALA A 257 -20.66 3.50 -12.70
CA ALA A 257 -21.88 4.22 -12.36
C ALA A 257 -21.52 5.46 -11.56
N LEU A 258 -22.23 6.55 -11.83
CA LEU A 258 -22.05 7.84 -11.20
C LEU A 258 -23.39 8.28 -10.62
N VAL A 259 -23.34 8.95 -9.47
CA VAL A 259 -24.51 9.60 -8.87
C VAL A 259 -24.22 11.09 -8.84
N LYS A 260 -25.14 11.89 -9.40
CA LYS A 260 -24.97 13.33 -9.55
C LYS A 260 -24.63 14.00 -8.21
N GLY A 261 -23.79 15.02 -8.25
CA GLY A 261 -23.58 15.93 -7.13
C GLY A 261 -24.84 16.75 -6.82
N ASN A 262 -24.64 17.86 -6.12
CA ASN A 262 -25.72 18.71 -5.64
C ASN A 262 -26.17 19.74 -6.68
N GLY A 263 -25.40 19.99 -7.75
CA GLY A 263 -25.73 20.99 -8.77
C GLY A 263 -26.84 20.55 -9.73
N PRO A 264 -27.53 21.49 -10.42
CA PRO A 264 -28.43 21.15 -11.51
C PRO A 264 -27.69 20.44 -12.66
N ALA A 265 -28.33 19.45 -13.29
CA ALA A 265 -27.73 18.65 -14.36
C ALA A 265 -27.28 19.48 -15.58
N ASN A 266 -27.93 20.62 -15.83
CA ASN A 266 -27.65 21.53 -16.94
C ASN A 266 -26.73 22.71 -16.56
N SER A 267 -26.17 22.76 -15.35
CA SER A 267 -25.28 23.84 -14.91
C SER A 267 -23.88 23.81 -15.56
N GLY A 268 -23.51 22.69 -16.19
CA GLY A 268 -22.15 22.46 -16.68
C GLY A 268 -21.12 22.14 -15.57
N MET A 269 -21.51 22.20 -14.29
CA MET A 269 -20.66 21.79 -13.16
C MET A 269 -20.70 20.27 -12.93
N GLU A 270 -21.80 19.63 -13.31
CA GLU A 270 -21.98 18.18 -13.26
C GLU A 270 -21.56 17.56 -14.61
N ALA A 271 -20.55 16.70 -14.63
CA ALA A 271 -20.09 16.01 -15.83
C ALA A 271 -19.26 14.76 -15.50
N ALA A 272 -18.89 13.99 -16.51
CA ALA A 272 -17.88 12.95 -16.39
C ALA A 272 -16.81 13.10 -17.47
N LEU A 273 -15.55 13.24 -17.05
CA LEU A 273 -14.38 13.16 -17.91
C LEU A 273 -13.99 11.69 -18.11
N VAL A 274 -14.05 11.22 -19.34
CA VAL A 274 -13.63 9.87 -19.74
C VAL A 274 -12.35 9.97 -20.55
N ILE A 275 -11.30 9.22 -20.18
CA ILE A 275 -10.01 9.20 -20.90
C ILE A 275 -9.73 7.78 -21.37
N ALA A 276 -9.51 7.60 -22.68
CA ALA A 276 -9.18 6.32 -23.27
C ALA A 276 -7.70 5.95 -23.04
N THR A 277 -7.43 4.72 -22.60
CA THR A 277 -6.05 4.23 -22.47
C THR A 277 -5.56 3.46 -23.70
N GLU A 278 -6.49 3.12 -24.59
CA GLU A 278 -6.26 2.28 -25.76
C GLU A 278 -6.92 2.89 -27.00
N ASN A 279 -6.42 2.53 -28.18
CA ASN A 279 -7.00 2.96 -29.45
C ASN A 279 -8.35 2.32 -29.71
N ASN A 280 -9.18 2.97 -30.53
CA ASN A 280 -10.51 2.48 -30.92
C ASN A 280 -11.45 2.22 -29.73
N THR A 281 -11.34 3.06 -28.70
CA THR A 281 -12.23 3.03 -27.53
C THR A 281 -13.58 3.66 -27.87
N LYS A 282 -14.65 2.92 -27.67
CA LYS A 282 -16.05 3.34 -27.89
C LYS A 282 -16.76 3.44 -26.55
N LEU A 283 -17.62 4.43 -26.40
CA LEU A 283 -18.34 4.71 -25.16
C LEU A 283 -19.84 4.44 -25.31
N THR A 284 -20.42 3.88 -24.26
CA THR A 284 -21.86 3.68 -24.09
C THR A 284 -22.31 4.42 -22.84
N VAL A 285 -23.35 5.24 -22.95
CA VAL A 285 -23.90 6.03 -21.83
C VAL A 285 -25.36 5.67 -21.65
N ASN A 286 -25.74 5.27 -20.44
CA ASN A 286 -27.10 4.81 -20.11
C ASN A 286 -27.64 3.73 -21.07
N GLY A 287 -26.76 2.83 -21.52
CA GLY A 287 -27.08 1.74 -22.46
C GLY A 287 -27.10 2.15 -23.93
N ASN A 288 -26.88 3.43 -24.25
CA ASN A 288 -26.84 3.94 -25.62
C ASN A 288 -25.40 4.12 -26.10
N LEU A 289 -25.01 3.43 -27.16
CA LEU A 289 -23.70 3.58 -27.79
C LEU A 289 -23.57 4.99 -28.40
N LEU A 290 -22.50 5.71 -28.07
CA LEU A 290 -22.16 6.99 -28.69
C LEU A 290 -21.50 6.75 -30.06
N GLY A 291 -22.31 6.45 -31.07
CA GLY A 291 -21.83 5.98 -32.39
C GLY A 291 -20.87 6.91 -33.13
N SER A 292 -20.91 8.22 -32.87
CA SER A 292 -19.99 9.21 -33.45
C SER A 292 -18.69 9.42 -32.65
N VAL A 293 -18.55 8.79 -31.48
CA VAL A 293 -17.40 8.95 -30.59
C VAL A 293 -16.53 7.70 -30.66
N THR A 294 -15.33 7.84 -31.21
CA THR A 294 -14.26 6.83 -31.13
C THR A 294 -12.99 7.52 -30.65
N LEU A 295 -12.49 7.09 -29.50
CA LEU A 295 -11.33 7.68 -28.83
C LEU A 295 -10.09 6.80 -29.04
N ASN A 296 -8.98 7.45 -29.36
CA ASN A 296 -7.65 6.84 -29.31
C ASN A 296 -6.99 7.03 -27.94
N ALA A 297 -5.91 6.30 -27.69
CA ALA A 297 -5.19 6.40 -26.41
C ALA A 297 -4.79 7.87 -26.12
N GLY A 298 -5.11 8.35 -24.92
CA GLY A 298 -4.90 9.73 -24.49
C GLY A 298 -5.98 10.73 -24.93
N GLN A 299 -6.89 10.34 -25.83
CA GLN A 299 -8.05 11.16 -26.15
C GLN A 299 -9.12 11.01 -25.06
N TYR A 300 -9.93 12.07 -24.91
CA TYR A 300 -10.95 12.14 -23.88
C TYR A 300 -12.30 12.57 -24.45
N TYR A 301 -13.35 12.36 -23.66
CA TYR A 301 -14.70 12.83 -23.93
C TYR A 301 -15.36 13.29 -22.63
N ILE A 302 -16.09 14.41 -22.68
CA ILE A 302 -16.88 14.91 -21.55
C ILE A 302 -18.34 14.49 -21.74
N VAL A 303 -18.78 13.53 -20.93
CA VAL A 303 -20.21 13.20 -20.82
C VAL A 303 -20.87 14.29 -19.98
N GLN A 304 -21.82 14.99 -20.59
CA GLN A 304 -22.45 16.17 -19.98
C GLN A 304 -23.41 15.78 -18.84
N GLY A 305 -23.60 16.68 -17.89
CA GLY A 305 -24.51 16.45 -16.76
C GLY A 305 -25.97 16.18 -17.16
N THR A 306 -26.40 16.63 -18.34
CA THR A 306 -27.71 16.30 -18.91
C THR A 306 -27.91 14.82 -19.20
N SER A 307 -26.84 14.02 -19.18
CA SER A 307 -26.92 12.55 -19.26
C SER A 307 -27.28 11.89 -17.93
N TYR A 308 -27.31 12.61 -16.80
CA TYR A 308 -27.84 12.05 -15.55
C TYR A 308 -29.36 11.87 -15.65
N ILE A 309 -29.85 10.66 -15.39
CA ILE A 309 -31.27 10.30 -15.45
C ILE A 309 -31.89 10.38 -14.05
N ASN A 310 -33.04 11.05 -13.93
CA ASN A 310 -33.84 11.02 -12.72
C ASN A 310 -34.49 9.64 -12.55
N GLN A 311 -34.13 8.93 -11.50
CA GLN A 311 -34.67 7.61 -11.16
C GLN A 311 -35.85 7.69 -10.17
N GLY A 312 -36.28 8.90 -9.80
CA GLY A 312 -37.31 9.17 -8.80
C GLY A 312 -36.76 9.92 -7.59
N ASN A 313 -37.64 10.64 -6.87
CA ASN A 313 -37.31 11.44 -5.66
C ASN A 313 -36.11 12.41 -5.81
N GLY A 314 -35.84 12.89 -7.03
CA GLY A 314 -34.69 13.76 -7.28
C GLY A 314 -33.34 13.05 -7.18
N HIS A 315 -33.32 11.71 -7.25
CA HIS A 315 -32.11 10.90 -7.35
C HIS A 315 -31.70 10.77 -8.81
N TYR A 316 -30.47 11.18 -9.12
CA TYR A 316 -29.95 11.21 -10.48
C TYR A 316 -28.70 10.36 -10.58
N ASN A 317 -28.68 9.40 -11.50
CA ASN A 317 -27.51 8.57 -11.77
C ASN A 317 -27.27 8.39 -13.28
N MET A 318 -26.10 7.86 -13.60
CA MET A 318 -25.65 7.61 -14.97
C MET A 318 -24.81 6.34 -15.00
N SER A 319 -24.95 5.53 -16.05
CA SER A 319 -23.95 4.49 -16.38
C SER A 319 -23.07 4.93 -17.54
N ILE A 320 -21.78 4.59 -17.43
CA ILE A 320 -20.80 4.72 -18.51
C ILE A 320 -20.14 3.37 -18.68
N SER A 321 -20.06 2.87 -19.91
CA SER A 321 -19.24 1.71 -20.23
C SER A 321 -18.43 1.89 -21.51
N ALA A 322 -17.37 1.11 -21.65
CA ALA A 322 -16.46 1.13 -22.79
C ALA A 322 -16.06 -0.29 -23.22
N ASN A 323 -15.56 -0.43 -24.45
CA ASN A 323 -14.98 -1.69 -24.93
C ASN A 323 -13.55 -1.93 -24.42
N ASN A 324 -12.82 -0.86 -24.07
CA ASN A 324 -11.47 -0.89 -23.52
C ASN A 324 -11.43 -0.25 -22.12
N ASN A 325 -10.31 -0.39 -21.43
CA ASN A 325 -10.13 0.27 -20.13
C ASN A 325 -10.10 1.79 -20.30
N VAL A 326 -10.73 2.50 -19.36
CA VAL A 326 -10.80 3.97 -19.35
C VAL A 326 -10.63 4.52 -17.94
N TYR A 327 -10.18 5.76 -17.84
CA TYR A 327 -10.39 6.56 -16.63
C TYR A 327 -11.75 7.22 -16.69
N VAL A 328 -12.42 7.33 -15.53
CA VAL A 328 -13.61 8.16 -15.37
C VAL A 328 -13.43 9.04 -14.15
N TYR A 329 -13.45 10.35 -14.36
CA TYR A 329 -13.49 11.35 -13.29
C TYR A 329 -14.85 12.02 -13.30
N GLN A 330 -15.56 12.00 -12.18
CA GLN A 330 -16.77 12.78 -12.00
C GLN A 330 -16.38 14.21 -11.67
N LEU A 331 -16.89 15.16 -12.44
CA LEU A 331 -16.92 16.58 -12.08
C LEU A 331 -18.30 16.84 -11.45
N LEU A 332 -18.31 17.47 -10.28
CA LEU A 332 -19.53 17.66 -9.49
C LEU A 332 -19.61 19.07 -8.92
N ALA A 333 -20.81 19.47 -8.50
CA ALA A 333 -20.98 20.64 -7.64
C ALA A 333 -21.32 20.20 -6.20
N GLY A 334 -20.66 20.85 -5.23
CA GLY A 334 -20.87 20.67 -3.80
C GLY A 334 -22.21 21.23 -3.32
N THR A 335 -22.75 22.26 -3.99
CA THR A 335 -24.06 22.86 -3.69
C THR A 335 -24.82 23.24 -4.97
N SER A 336 -26.02 23.78 -4.82
CA SER A 336 -26.87 24.31 -5.88
C SER A 336 -27.16 25.81 -5.67
N GLY A 337 -27.98 26.41 -6.54
CA GLY A 337 -28.39 27.82 -6.39
C GLY A 337 -27.30 28.80 -6.82
N SER A 338 -27.19 29.94 -6.14
CA SER A 338 -26.36 31.08 -6.57
C SER A 338 -24.85 30.84 -6.50
N THR A 339 -24.40 29.83 -5.75
CA THR A 339 -22.97 29.53 -5.58
C THR A 339 -22.51 28.29 -6.35
N VAL A 340 -23.38 27.70 -7.19
CA VAL A 340 -23.10 26.45 -7.91
C VAL A 340 -21.77 26.48 -8.68
N TYR A 341 -21.39 27.62 -9.25
CA TYR A 341 -20.17 27.79 -10.04
C TYR A 341 -18.89 27.99 -9.23
N ALA A 342 -18.97 28.05 -7.91
CA ALA A 342 -17.83 28.19 -7.01
C ALA A 342 -17.79 27.05 -5.99
N THR A 343 -18.25 25.86 -6.39
CA THR A 343 -18.29 24.67 -5.54
C THR A 343 -17.97 23.39 -6.31
N GLY A 344 -17.14 23.51 -7.34
CA GLY A 344 -16.61 22.36 -8.06
C GLY A 344 -15.86 21.39 -7.15
N GLY A 345 -15.84 20.14 -7.56
CA GLY A 345 -15.02 19.09 -6.98
C GLY A 345 -14.87 17.93 -7.95
N MET A 346 -13.93 17.02 -7.67
CA MET A 346 -13.66 15.87 -8.53
C MET A 346 -13.55 14.56 -7.75
N ASN A 347 -14.18 13.51 -8.30
CA ASN A 347 -13.99 12.13 -7.83
C ASN A 347 -13.34 11.30 -8.93
N PHE A 348 -12.27 10.55 -8.63
CA PHE A 348 -11.94 9.38 -9.44
C PHE A 348 -13.02 8.31 -9.22
N ILE A 349 -13.66 7.85 -10.29
CA ILE A 349 -14.70 6.81 -10.22
C ILE A 349 -14.06 5.44 -10.52
N PRO A 350 -14.02 4.51 -9.56
CA PRO A 350 -13.53 3.16 -9.80
C PRO A 350 -14.45 2.39 -10.74
N PRO A 351 -13.89 1.43 -11.51
CA PRO A 351 -14.70 0.51 -12.27
C PRO A 351 -15.53 -0.37 -11.32
N LEU A 352 -16.77 -0.61 -11.72
CA LEU A 352 -17.65 -1.57 -11.08
C LEU A 352 -17.11 -2.98 -11.30
N SER A 353 -16.95 -3.72 -10.20
CA SER A 353 -16.50 -5.11 -10.19
C SER A 353 -17.12 -5.81 -8.99
N CYS A 354 -17.34 -7.12 -9.08
CA CYS A 354 -17.77 -7.88 -7.91
C CYS A 354 -16.64 -8.12 -6.87
N PHE A 355 -15.42 -7.70 -7.19
CA PHE A 355 -14.28 -7.68 -6.29
C PHE A 355 -14.17 -6.38 -5.49
N LEU A 356 -15.11 -5.44 -5.66
CA LEU A 356 -15.26 -4.35 -4.71
C LEU A 356 -15.57 -4.94 -3.30
N PRO A 357 -15.13 -4.28 -2.21
CA PRO A 357 -15.36 -4.78 -0.87
C PRO A 357 -16.85 -4.82 -0.54
N LYS A 358 -17.20 -5.51 0.54
CA LYS A 358 -18.58 -5.59 1.06
C LYS A 358 -18.84 -4.60 2.20
N GLU A 359 -17.81 -3.91 2.66
CA GLU A 359 -17.91 -2.87 3.68
C GLU A 359 -16.95 -1.71 3.38
N ILE A 360 -17.32 -0.52 3.86
CA ILE A 360 -16.46 0.64 3.99
C ILE A 360 -16.51 1.04 5.46
N ASN A 361 -15.42 0.84 6.19
CA ASN A 361 -15.43 0.81 7.64
C ASN A 361 -14.09 1.25 8.24
N GLU A 362 -13.92 2.45 8.79
CA GLU A 362 -14.86 3.58 8.86
C GLU A 362 -14.32 4.78 8.07
N ILE A 363 -15.18 5.59 7.47
CA ILE A 363 -14.79 6.91 6.94
C ILE A 363 -14.84 7.89 8.12
N GLY A 364 -13.67 8.32 8.59
CA GLY A 364 -13.59 9.25 9.72
C GLY A 364 -13.99 10.68 9.34
N PHE A 365 -14.75 11.34 10.21
CA PHE A 365 -15.13 12.76 10.11
C PHE A 365 -15.56 13.19 8.70
N ILE A 366 -16.46 12.45 8.07
CA ILE A 366 -16.76 12.53 6.62
C ILE A 366 -17.08 13.95 6.13
N ASN A 367 -17.65 14.78 7.00
CA ASN A 367 -18.09 16.13 6.70
C ASN A 367 -17.10 17.23 7.15
N LYS A 368 -15.86 16.88 7.51
CA LYS A 368 -14.89 17.84 8.08
C LYS A 368 -13.62 18.02 7.24
N ILE A 369 -13.17 19.27 7.19
CA ILE A 369 -11.81 19.66 6.81
C ILE A 369 -11.31 20.63 7.87
N GLY A 370 -10.35 20.19 8.67
CA GLY A 370 -9.91 20.92 9.85
C GLY A 370 -11.05 21.08 10.87
N SER A 371 -11.29 22.33 11.27
CA SER A 371 -12.40 22.68 12.17
C SER A 371 -13.72 22.92 11.42
N ASN A 372 -13.67 23.08 10.09
CA ASN A 372 -14.84 23.40 9.27
C ASN A 372 -15.71 22.16 9.04
N SER A 373 -17.02 22.37 8.98
CA SER A 373 -18.02 21.33 8.71
C SER A 373 -18.84 21.71 7.48
N PHE A 374 -19.13 20.73 6.63
CA PHE A 374 -19.82 20.94 5.35
C PHE A 374 -21.03 20.02 5.16
N ASP A 375 -22.03 20.48 4.43
CA ASP A 375 -23.14 19.69 3.97
C ASP A 375 -22.63 18.62 3.02
N THR A 376 -22.79 17.36 3.44
CA THR A 376 -22.19 16.21 2.76
C THR A 376 -23.27 15.25 2.30
N LYS A 377 -23.31 15.03 0.98
CA LYS A 377 -24.11 13.99 0.35
C LYS A 377 -23.26 12.73 0.17
N LEU A 378 -23.67 11.62 0.77
CA LEU A 378 -23.08 10.30 0.54
C LEU A 378 -23.84 9.56 -0.57
N ASN A 379 -23.12 9.19 -1.62
CA ASN A 379 -23.62 8.39 -2.73
C ASN A 379 -23.06 6.97 -2.61
N ILE A 380 -23.93 5.97 -2.53
CA ILE A 380 -23.53 4.55 -2.44
C ILE A 380 -23.91 3.86 -3.74
N ILE A 381 -23.02 3.03 -4.28
CA ILE A 381 -23.27 2.18 -5.43
C ILE A 381 -23.01 0.74 -5.00
N THR A 382 -23.95 -0.17 -5.27
CA THR A 382 -23.83 -1.59 -4.94
C THR A 382 -24.52 -2.45 -5.97
N GLN A 383 -24.20 -3.74 -5.99
CA GLN A 383 -24.87 -4.69 -6.88
C GLN A 383 -26.37 -4.79 -6.53
N ALA A 384 -27.22 -4.92 -7.55
CA ALA A 384 -28.66 -5.09 -7.36
C ALA A 384 -28.96 -6.31 -6.47
N GLY A 385 -29.91 -6.16 -5.55
CA GLY A 385 -30.28 -7.20 -4.58
C GLY A 385 -29.45 -7.22 -3.29
N ALA A 386 -28.51 -6.30 -3.11
CA ALA A 386 -27.76 -6.18 -1.86
C ALA A 386 -28.59 -5.56 -0.72
N ASN A 387 -28.42 -6.06 0.50
CA ASN A 387 -28.91 -5.41 1.71
C ASN A 387 -27.83 -4.44 2.21
N VAL A 388 -28.11 -3.14 2.14
CA VAL A 388 -27.17 -2.08 2.54
C VAL A 388 -27.60 -1.46 3.87
N THR A 389 -26.63 -1.25 4.76
CA THR A 389 -26.83 -0.51 6.01
C THR A 389 -25.86 0.67 6.10
N PHE A 390 -26.33 1.75 6.72
CA PHE A 390 -25.57 2.94 7.06
C PHE A 390 -25.50 3.05 8.58
N ASN A 391 -24.29 3.06 9.15
CA ASN A 391 -24.05 3.06 10.60
C ASN A 391 -24.88 2.00 11.36
N GLY A 392 -24.98 0.80 10.77
CA GLY A 392 -25.73 -0.34 11.33
C GLY A 392 -27.26 -0.28 11.13
N SER A 393 -27.79 0.81 10.60
CA SER A 393 -29.23 0.97 10.33
C SER A 393 -29.56 0.75 8.86
N ALA A 394 -30.74 0.22 8.55
CA ALA A 394 -31.22 0.10 7.18
C ALA A 394 -31.39 1.49 6.53
N ILE A 395 -31.11 1.59 5.23
CA ILE A 395 -31.31 2.83 4.48
C ILE A 395 -32.79 2.94 4.09
N GLY A 396 -33.41 4.09 4.34
CA GLY A 396 -34.81 4.33 4.00
C GLY A 396 -35.07 4.37 2.49
N ALA A 397 -36.27 3.98 2.07
CA ALA A 397 -36.64 3.82 0.66
C ALA A 397 -36.54 5.11 -0.19
N ILE A 398 -36.61 6.29 0.45
CA ILE A 398 -36.43 7.59 -0.24
C ILE A 398 -34.97 7.79 -0.67
N SER A 399 -34.03 7.13 0.01
CA SER A 399 -32.59 7.21 -0.31
C SER A 399 -32.14 6.11 -1.27
N GLY A 400 -33.02 5.19 -1.69
CA GLY A 400 -32.73 4.09 -2.62
C GLY A 400 -33.21 2.74 -2.08
N PRO A 401 -32.95 1.63 -2.82
CA PRO A 401 -32.13 1.58 -4.02
C PRO A 401 -32.82 2.16 -5.26
N TYR A 402 -32.06 2.91 -6.07
CA TYR A 402 -32.45 3.37 -7.40
C TYR A 402 -31.74 2.56 -8.49
N PRO A 403 -32.46 2.10 -9.53
CA PRO A 403 -31.85 1.38 -10.64
C PRO A 403 -30.87 2.26 -11.41
N VAL A 404 -29.88 1.65 -12.07
CA VAL A 404 -28.97 2.36 -12.97
C VAL A 404 -29.34 2.00 -14.42
N THR A 405 -29.97 2.93 -15.14
CA THR A 405 -30.33 2.73 -16.55
C THR A 405 -29.09 2.40 -17.37
N GLY A 406 -29.18 1.38 -18.24
CA GLY A 406 -28.03 0.87 -19.01
C GLY A 406 -27.11 -0.10 -18.26
N ASN A 407 -27.30 -0.27 -16.95
CA ASN A 407 -26.56 -1.21 -16.13
C ASN A 407 -27.44 -1.78 -14.99
N PRO A 408 -28.42 -2.65 -15.30
CA PRO A 408 -29.42 -3.12 -14.33
C PRO A 408 -28.83 -4.02 -13.23
N GLY A 409 -27.59 -4.48 -13.37
CA GLY A 409 -26.89 -5.25 -12.32
C GLY A 409 -26.48 -4.40 -11.11
N TRP A 410 -26.67 -3.08 -11.15
CA TRP A 410 -26.24 -2.16 -10.11
C TRP A 410 -27.37 -1.21 -9.71
N VAL A 411 -27.37 -0.83 -8.43
CA VAL A 411 -28.28 0.14 -7.83
C VAL A 411 -27.49 1.20 -7.07
N THR A 412 -28.13 2.33 -6.83
CA THR A 412 -27.53 3.50 -6.19
C THR A 412 -28.38 4.01 -5.04
N TYR A 413 -27.73 4.63 -4.05
CA TYR A 413 -28.37 5.32 -2.95
C TYR A 413 -27.77 6.72 -2.79
N SER A 414 -28.55 7.65 -2.23
CA SER A 414 -28.08 8.96 -1.81
C SER A 414 -28.61 9.32 -0.42
N LEU A 415 -27.69 9.64 0.50
CA LEU A 415 -27.99 10.14 1.84
C LEU A 415 -27.48 11.57 1.96
N GLN A 416 -28.35 12.49 2.40
CA GLN A 416 -28.02 13.90 2.61
C GLN A 416 -27.68 14.17 4.08
N GLY A 417 -26.90 15.23 4.34
CA GLY A 417 -26.60 15.68 5.70
C GLY A 417 -25.76 14.70 6.53
N VAL A 418 -25.00 13.84 5.87
CA VAL A 418 -24.19 12.81 6.52
C VAL A 418 -23.03 13.47 7.28
N ASN A 419 -22.80 13.06 8.52
CA ASN A 419 -21.78 13.64 9.39
C ASN A 419 -21.11 12.60 10.29
N GLY A 420 -19.99 12.99 10.92
CA GLY A 420 -19.26 12.15 11.85
C GLY A 420 -18.54 10.98 11.16
N ASN A 421 -18.45 9.85 11.86
CA ASN A 421 -17.86 8.64 11.30
C ASN A 421 -18.93 7.81 10.59
N VAL A 422 -18.56 7.26 9.45
CA VAL A 422 -19.48 6.52 8.59
C VAL A 422 -18.98 5.11 8.33
N THR A 423 -19.86 4.14 8.55
CA THR A 423 -19.72 2.76 8.10
C THR A 423 -20.85 2.44 7.13
N VAL A 424 -20.50 1.89 5.98
CA VAL A 424 -21.45 1.34 5.01
C VAL A 424 -21.19 -0.16 4.90
N ASN A 425 -22.18 -1.00 5.23
CA ASN A 425 -22.10 -2.44 5.02
C ASN A 425 -23.08 -2.87 3.93
N SER A 426 -22.68 -3.88 3.14
CA SER A 426 -23.51 -4.47 2.10
C SER A 426 -23.30 -5.98 2.06
N THR A 427 -24.34 -6.75 1.70
CA THR A 427 -24.20 -8.20 1.47
C THR A 427 -23.46 -8.53 0.17
N LEU A 428 -23.42 -7.57 -0.76
CA LEU A 428 -22.76 -7.65 -2.07
C LEU A 428 -21.75 -6.48 -2.23
N PRO A 429 -20.94 -6.47 -3.30
CA PRO A 429 -19.90 -5.47 -3.52
C PRO A 429 -20.45 -4.04 -3.47
N VAL A 430 -19.75 -3.14 -2.76
CA VAL A 430 -20.17 -1.78 -2.46
C VAL A 430 -19.01 -0.79 -2.62
N THR A 431 -19.37 0.40 -3.05
CA THR A 431 -18.49 1.54 -3.22
C THR A 431 -19.26 2.82 -2.90
N ALA A 432 -18.60 3.86 -2.41
CA ALA A 432 -19.26 5.11 -2.09
C ALA A 432 -18.42 6.32 -2.49
N GLY A 433 -19.09 7.44 -2.76
CA GLY A 433 -18.43 8.73 -2.95
C GLY A 433 -19.26 9.84 -2.32
N ILE A 434 -18.65 11.00 -2.15
CA ILE A 434 -19.30 12.18 -1.61
C ILE A 434 -19.31 13.32 -2.63
N ALA A 435 -20.32 14.16 -2.49
CA ALA A 435 -20.35 15.52 -3.01
C ALA A 435 -20.69 16.43 -1.83
N ALA A 436 -19.81 17.36 -1.50
CA ALA A 436 -19.97 18.18 -0.31
C ALA A 436 -19.61 19.63 -0.58
N GLY A 437 -20.21 20.55 0.18
CA GLY A 437 -19.91 21.96 0.05
C GLY A 437 -20.92 22.91 0.69
N ASN A 438 -20.46 24.12 1.01
CA ASN A 438 -21.27 25.22 1.53
C ASN A 438 -20.75 26.53 0.97
N GLY A 439 -21.66 27.47 0.68
CA GLY A 439 -21.28 28.78 0.16
C GLY A 439 -20.45 28.61 -1.12
N ALA A 440 -19.24 29.16 -1.12
CA ALA A 440 -18.28 29.07 -2.21
C ALA A 440 -17.23 27.98 -1.98
N VAL A 441 -17.51 26.91 -1.23
CA VAL A 441 -16.60 25.76 -1.09
C VAL A 441 -17.33 24.52 -1.55
N GLY A 442 -16.70 23.74 -2.44
CA GLY A 442 -17.12 22.40 -2.80
C GLY A 442 -15.93 21.46 -2.89
N TYR A 443 -16.20 20.15 -2.78
CA TYR A 443 -15.21 19.09 -2.94
C TYR A 443 -15.85 17.74 -3.21
N GLY A 444 -15.07 16.85 -3.80
CA GLY A 444 -15.35 15.43 -3.92
C GLY A 444 -14.60 14.62 -2.86
N GLY A 445 -14.94 13.34 -2.76
CA GLY A 445 -14.14 12.31 -2.12
C GLY A 445 -14.74 10.95 -2.49
N TYR A 446 -13.92 9.95 -2.78
CA TYR A 446 -14.45 8.66 -3.23
C TYR A 446 -13.86 7.52 -2.42
N PHE A 447 -14.70 6.82 -1.68
CA PHE A 447 -14.37 5.82 -0.66
C PHE A 447 -14.81 4.43 -1.11
N ALA A 448 -13.85 3.59 -1.49
CA ALA A 448 -14.10 2.24 -1.95
C ALA A 448 -12.83 1.43 -1.97
N GLY A 449 -12.89 0.12 -1.75
CA GLY A 449 -11.80 -0.73 -2.22
C GLY A 449 -11.82 -0.71 -3.74
N PHE A 450 -10.88 -0.02 -4.40
CA PHE A 450 -10.62 -0.29 -5.81
C PHE A 450 -10.40 -1.79 -5.96
N SER A 451 -10.97 -2.37 -7.03
CA SER A 451 -10.82 -3.79 -7.36
C SER A 451 -9.39 -4.22 -7.08
N SER A 452 -9.22 -4.97 -5.99
CA SER A 452 -7.93 -5.59 -5.69
C SER A 452 -7.67 -6.48 -6.89
N VAL A 453 -6.70 -6.14 -7.75
CA VAL A 453 -6.17 -7.21 -8.60
C VAL A 453 -5.60 -8.20 -7.61
N PRO A 454 -6.10 -9.44 -7.59
CA PRO A 454 -5.64 -10.45 -6.66
C PRO A 454 -4.11 -10.49 -6.74
N ALA A 455 -3.46 -10.42 -5.58
CA ALA A 455 -2.01 -10.42 -5.51
C ALA A 455 -1.56 -11.52 -4.56
N ILE A 456 -0.43 -12.13 -4.88
CA ILE A 456 0.18 -13.15 -4.05
C ILE A 456 0.94 -12.46 -2.91
N THR A 457 0.59 -12.82 -1.68
CA THR A 457 1.29 -12.49 -0.45
C THR A 457 2.31 -13.59 -0.16
N LYS A 458 3.42 -13.26 0.50
CA LYS A 458 4.25 -14.25 1.19
C LYS A 458 4.06 -14.10 2.69
N THR A 459 3.76 -15.20 3.37
CA THR A 459 3.71 -15.28 4.83
C THR A 459 4.74 -16.29 5.33
N GLY A 460 5.27 -16.03 6.53
CA GLY A 460 6.30 -16.84 7.15
C GLY A 460 7.70 -16.59 6.59
N ASP A 461 8.66 -17.34 7.09
CA ASP A 461 10.06 -17.26 6.72
C ASP A 461 10.65 -18.66 6.54
N CYS A 462 11.93 -18.74 6.16
CA CYS A 462 12.59 -20.01 5.89
C CYS A 462 12.73 -20.93 7.10
N TYR A 463 12.49 -20.43 8.31
CA TYR A 463 12.52 -21.22 9.54
C TYR A 463 11.12 -21.67 9.96
N ALA A 464 10.14 -20.76 9.98
CA ALA A 464 8.76 -21.03 10.38
C ALA A 464 7.91 -21.69 9.27
N GLY A 465 8.47 -21.81 8.07
CA GLY A 465 7.78 -22.28 6.87
C GLY A 465 7.19 -21.11 6.07
N ILE A 466 7.19 -21.26 4.74
CA ILE A 466 6.70 -20.23 3.83
C ILE A 466 5.39 -20.67 3.20
N PHE A 467 4.46 -19.73 3.09
CA PHE A 467 3.31 -19.85 2.21
C PHE A 467 3.24 -18.66 1.27
N LEU A 468 2.90 -18.94 0.02
CA LEU A 468 2.33 -17.95 -0.88
C LEU A 468 0.81 -18.00 -0.76
N GLN A 469 0.15 -16.87 -0.61
CA GLN A 469 -1.30 -16.83 -0.37
C GLN A 469 -1.99 -15.71 -1.14
N VAL A 470 -3.23 -15.94 -1.54
CA VAL A 470 -4.19 -14.91 -1.98
C VAL A 470 -5.32 -14.80 -0.95
N ASP A 471 -6.20 -13.80 -1.06
CA ASP A 471 -7.36 -13.69 -0.16
C ASP A 471 -8.21 -14.98 -0.21
N ASN A 472 -8.73 -15.40 0.93
CA ASN A 472 -9.49 -16.63 1.08
C ASN A 472 -11.00 -16.47 0.79
N ASN A 473 -11.40 -15.40 0.11
CA ASN A 473 -12.79 -15.00 -0.12
C ASN A 473 -13.27 -15.27 -1.57
N TYR A 474 -12.48 -15.98 -2.37
CA TYR A 474 -12.81 -16.42 -3.73
C TYR A 474 -13.38 -17.85 -3.72
N ASP A 475 -14.16 -18.18 -4.75
CA ASP A 475 -14.86 -19.46 -4.85
C ASP A 475 -13.93 -20.60 -5.29
N THR A 476 -12.97 -20.31 -6.19
CA THR A 476 -11.99 -21.30 -6.64
C THR A 476 -10.60 -20.68 -6.82
N TYR A 477 -9.57 -21.52 -6.73
CA TYR A 477 -8.16 -21.18 -6.90
C TYR A 477 -7.49 -22.20 -7.82
N GLN A 478 -6.49 -21.77 -8.57
CA GLN A 478 -5.57 -22.66 -9.29
C GLN A 478 -4.20 -21.99 -9.38
N TRP A 479 -3.18 -22.58 -8.76
CA TRP A 479 -1.81 -22.05 -8.81
C TRP A 479 -1.05 -22.48 -10.06
N PHE A 480 -0.12 -21.64 -10.50
CA PHE A 480 0.77 -21.87 -11.63
C PHE A 480 2.21 -21.59 -11.22
N LEU A 481 3.15 -22.37 -11.77
CA LEU A 481 4.60 -22.15 -11.69
C LEU A 481 5.15 -21.99 -13.11
N ASN A 482 5.79 -20.85 -13.38
CA ASN A 482 6.34 -20.49 -14.70
C ASN A 482 5.29 -20.63 -15.82
N GLY A 483 4.03 -20.28 -15.51
CA GLY A 483 2.90 -20.35 -16.43
C GLY A 483 2.23 -21.73 -16.58
N ASN A 484 2.74 -22.78 -15.92
CA ASN A 484 2.15 -24.12 -15.96
C ASN A 484 1.31 -24.40 -14.70
N PRO A 485 0.10 -24.98 -14.83
CA PRO A 485 -0.75 -25.25 -13.67
C PRO A 485 -0.11 -26.30 -12.75
N ILE A 486 -0.12 -26.02 -11.45
CA ILE A 486 0.32 -26.96 -10.42
C ILE A 486 -0.87 -27.87 -10.10
N SER A 487 -0.75 -29.16 -10.42
CA SER A 487 -1.83 -30.14 -10.22
C SER A 487 -2.26 -30.22 -8.75
N GLY A 488 -3.57 -30.10 -8.50
CA GLY A 488 -4.17 -30.17 -7.16
C GLY A 488 -4.00 -28.93 -6.29
N ALA A 489 -3.31 -27.89 -6.75
CA ALA A 489 -3.13 -26.64 -5.99
C ALA A 489 -4.35 -25.73 -6.12
N THR A 490 -5.44 -26.07 -5.43
CA THR A 490 -6.74 -25.39 -5.49
C THR A 490 -7.13 -24.67 -4.18
N SER A 491 -6.17 -24.46 -3.29
CA SER A 491 -6.34 -23.68 -2.05
C SER A 491 -5.95 -22.21 -2.22
N PHE A 492 -6.41 -21.35 -1.31
CA PHE A 492 -6.00 -19.94 -1.24
C PHE A 492 -4.51 -19.75 -0.89
N SER A 493 -3.83 -20.82 -0.47
CA SER A 493 -2.41 -20.83 -0.13
C SER A 493 -1.67 -22.02 -0.74
N ILE A 494 -0.39 -21.85 -1.01
CA ILE A 494 0.53 -22.91 -1.43
C ILE A 494 1.87 -22.79 -0.67
N ASN A 495 2.49 -23.93 -0.32
CA ASN A 495 3.87 -23.93 0.15
C ASN A 495 4.80 -24.03 -1.07
N PRO A 496 5.49 -22.95 -1.46
CA PRO A 496 6.33 -22.94 -2.66
C PRO A 496 7.57 -23.84 -2.53
N GLU A 497 7.99 -24.21 -1.32
CA GLU A 497 9.14 -25.12 -1.10
C GLU A 497 8.89 -26.52 -1.65
N LEU A 498 7.62 -26.93 -1.83
CA LEU A 498 7.28 -28.23 -2.42
C LEU A 498 7.42 -28.27 -3.95
N TYR A 499 7.51 -27.11 -4.61
CA TYR A 499 7.45 -26.99 -6.07
C TYR A 499 8.68 -26.31 -6.68
N GLY A 500 9.40 -25.48 -5.91
CA GLY A 500 10.68 -24.90 -6.32
C GLY A 500 10.65 -23.38 -6.55
N ALA A 501 11.80 -22.83 -6.92
CA ALA A 501 11.95 -21.42 -7.28
C ALA A 501 11.34 -21.13 -8.65
N GLY A 502 10.86 -19.90 -8.85
CA GLY A 502 10.28 -19.46 -10.11
C GLY A 502 9.14 -18.47 -9.93
N ASP A 503 8.42 -18.22 -11.02
CA ASP A 503 7.35 -17.24 -11.09
C ASP A 503 6.00 -17.91 -10.78
N TYR A 504 5.39 -17.52 -9.66
CA TYR A 504 4.09 -17.99 -9.24
C TYR A 504 2.97 -17.04 -9.66
N THR A 505 1.87 -17.60 -10.14
CA THR A 505 0.58 -16.91 -10.30
C THR A 505 -0.56 -17.77 -9.77
N CYS A 506 -1.69 -17.17 -9.40
CA CYS A 506 -2.89 -17.88 -9.01
C CYS A 506 -4.09 -17.37 -9.82
N LEU A 507 -4.83 -18.29 -10.43
CA LEU A 507 -6.10 -18.00 -11.09
C LEU A 507 -7.21 -18.14 -10.05
N ILE A 508 -7.89 -17.03 -9.77
CA ILE A 508 -8.98 -16.96 -8.80
C ILE A 508 -10.30 -16.69 -9.52
N THR A 509 -11.35 -17.40 -9.12
CA THR A 509 -12.70 -17.22 -9.70
C THR A 509 -13.66 -16.79 -8.61
N LYS A 510 -14.49 -15.82 -8.96
CA LYS A 510 -15.72 -15.53 -8.23
C LYS A 510 -16.91 -15.90 -9.12
N ASN A 511 -17.67 -16.90 -8.70
CA ASN A 511 -18.81 -17.45 -9.41
C ASN A 511 -19.80 -16.32 -9.72
N ASN A 512 -20.39 -16.37 -10.93
CA ASN A 512 -21.31 -15.36 -11.45
C ASN A 512 -20.72 -13.94 -11.56
N CYS A 513 -19.39 -13.84 -11.69
CA CYS A 513 -18.73 -12.56 -11.91
C CYS A 513 -17.60 -12.64 -12.94
N GLU A 514 -16.38 -12.92 -12.51
CA GLU A 514 -15.20 -12.94 -13.37
C GLU A 514 -14.11 -13.85 -12.75
N THR A 515 -13.21 -14.32 -13.60
CA THR A 515 -11.99 -15.01 -13.22
C THR A 515 -10.82 -14.10 -13.50
N ARG A 516 -9.85 -14.01 -12.58
CA ARG A 516 -8.63 -13.21 -12.75
C ARG A 516 -7.38 -14.00 -12.39
N LEU A 517 -6.32 -13.76 -13.13
CA LEU A 517 -4.98 -14.23 -12.79
C LEU A 517 -4.28 -13.15 -11.95
N THR A 518 -3.58 -13.54 -10.89
CA THR A 518 -2.77 -12.61 -10.11
C THR A 518 -1.61 -12.04 -10.93
N GLY A 519 -1.01 -10.95 -10.44
CA GLY A 519 0.35 -10.59 -10.84
C GLY A 519 1.35 -11.71 -10.50
N VAL A 520 2.50 -11.68 -11.18
CA VAL A 520 3.60 -12.63 -10.95
C VAL A 520 4.27 -12.35 -9.61
N TYR A 521 4.47 -13.39 -8.81
CA TYR A 521 5.33 -13.39 -7.64
C TYR A 521 6.56 -14.28 -7.90
N SER A 522 7.74 -13.67 -8.00
CA SER A 522 8.98 -14.42 -8.17
C SER A 522 9.48 -14.94 -6.82
N TYR A 523 9.59 -16.26 -6.70
CA TYR A 523 10.01 -16.95 -5.49
C TYR A 523 11.42 -17.54 -5.63
N THR A 524 12.24 -17.37 -4.58
CA THR A 524 13.52 -18.04 -4.40
C THR A 524 13.43 -19.04 -3.26
N LEU A 525 13.96 -20.24 -3.46
CA LEU A 525 13.99 -21.30 -2.45
C LEU A 525 14.72 -20.85 -1.17
N CYS A 526 14.27 -21.37 -0.05
CA CYS A 526 14.99 -21.20 1.20
C CYS A 526 16.36 -21.89 1.16
N PRO A 527 17.41 -21.23 1.68
CA PRO A 527 18.66 -21.92 1.93
C PRO A 527 18.44 -23.03 2.97
N PRO A 528 19.10 -24.19 2.82
CA PRO A 528 18.99 -25.27 3.79
C PRO A 528 19.48 -24.82 5.17
N ILE A 529 18.81 -25.28 6.23
CA ILE A 529 19.26 -25.02 7.61
C ILE A 529 20.44 -25.94 7.90
N SER A 530 21.65 -25.39 7.90
CA SER A 530 22.86 -26.14 8.25
C SER A 530 22.87 -26.46 9.74
N THR A 531 23.35 -27.65 10.10
CA THR A 531 23.45 -28.07 11.51
C THR A 531 24.91 -28.23 11.90
N THR A 532 25.34 -27.56 12.97
CA THR A 532 26.67 -27.71 13.55
C THR A 532 26.56 -28.16 15.00
N THR A 533 27.28 -29.22 15.35
CA THR A 533 27.30 -29.77 16.71
C THR A 533 28.63 -29.47 17.39
N TYR A 534 28.59 -28.96 18.62
CA TYR A 534 29.75 -28.80 19.47
C TYR A 534 29.59 -29.63 20.75
N ASN A 535 30.70 -30.21 21.21
CA ASN A 535 30.79 -30.82 22.53
C ASN A 535 31.60 -29.87 23.44
N ILE A 536 31.07 -29.58 24.62
CA ILE A 536 31.75 -28.77 25.64
C ILE A 536 31.86 -29.56 26.94
N GLY A 537 32.98 -29.42 27.64
CA GLY A 537 33.16 -30.02 28.97
C GLY A 537 32.93 -28.99 30.08
N SER A 538 32.52 -29.46 31.26
CA SER A 538 32.51 -28.71 32.53
C SER A 538 31.79 -27.36 32.46
N CYS A 539 30.63 -27.31 31.80
CA CYS A 539 29.82 -26.09 31.64
C CYS A 539 30.60 -24.89 31.05
N ASN A 540 31.64 -25.13 30.25
CA ASN A 540 32.41 -24.05 29.64
C ASN A 540 31.60 -23.29 28.58
N THR A 541 31.77 -21.96 28.55
CA THR A 541 31.21 -21.10 27.50
C THR A 541 31.80 -21.45 26.13
N LYS A 542 30.97 -21.46 25.09
CA LYS A 542 31.38 -21.65 23.69
C LYS A 542 31.19 -20.37 22.88
N VAL A 543 32.27 -19.87 22.30
CA VAL A 543 32.22 -18.82 21.28
C VAL A 543 32.17 -19.46 19.89
N ILE A 544 31.25 -18.98 19.07
CA ILE A 544 30.96 -19.47 17.72
C ILE A 544 31.10 -18.28 16.78
N THR A 545 31.93 -18.42 15.76
CA THR A 545 32.03 -17.46 14.65
C THR A 545 31.14 -17.98 13.52
N PRO A 546 30.03 -17.31 13.19
CA PRO A 546 29.18 -17.72 12.09
C PRO A 546 29.95 -17.65 10.76
N ALA A 547 29.65 -18.58 9.86
CA ALA A 547 30.18 -18.61 8.51
C ALA A 547 29.11 -19.16 7.57
N PHE A 548 28.99 -18.60 6.37
CA PHE A 548 28.11 -19.15 5.35
C PHE A 548 28.60 -20.51 4.88
N THR A 549 27.66 -21.42 4.66
CA THR A 549 27.97 -22.75 4.14
C THR A 549 27.98 -22.77 2.61
N ASN A 550 27.14 -21.93 1.97
CA ASN A 550 26.93 -21.93 0.52
C ASN A 550 27.08 -20.54 -0.15
N SER A 551 27.55 -19.53 0.58
CA SER A 551 27.76 -18.17 0.06
C SER A 551 29.19 -17.71 0.27
N THR A 552 29.69 -16.89 -0.66
CA THR A 552 30.99 -16.21 -0.57
C THR A 552 30.87 -14.78 -0.04
N GLN A 553 29.65 -14.31 0.26
CA GLN A 553 29.43 -12.97 0.81
C GLN A 553 30.04 -12.83 2.20
N THR A 554 30.44 -11.61 2.55
CA THR A 554 30.88 -11.31 3.92
C THR A 554 29.66 -11.10 4.80
N ILE A 555 29.57 -11.82 5.92
CA ILE A 555 28.50 -11.62 6.91
C ILE A 555 28.59 -10.21 7.48
N VAL A 556 27.43 -9.54 7.57
CA VAL A 556 27.28 -8.25 8.25
C VAL A 556 27.07 -8.51 9.75
N PRO A 557 28.06 -8.22 10.62
CA PRO A 557 28.01 -8.57 12.04
C PRO A 557 26.75 -8.10 12.77
N SER A 558 26.33 -6.87 12.49
CA SER A 558 25.18 -6.21 13.14
C SER A 558 23.82 -6.82 12.77
N LEU A 559 23.76 -7.69 11.76
CA LEU A 559 22.55 -8.38 11.32
C LEU A 559 22.52 -9.85 11.76
N THR A 560 23.47 -10.28 12.59
CA THR A 560 23.44 -11.63 13.20
C THR A 560 22.44 -11.63 14.36
N SER A 561 21.57 -12.64 14.43
CA SER A 561 20.55 -12.75 15.47
C SER A 561 20.27 -14.20 15.89
N ILE A 562 19.75 -14.37 17.11
CA ILE A 562 19.26 -15.66 17.62
C ILE A 562 17.75 -15.66 17.42
N ILE A 563 17.26 -16.63 16.65
CA ILE A 563 15.86 -16.74 16.23
C ILE A 563 15.08 -17.65 17.18
N SER A 564 15.71 -18.74 17.61
CA SER A 564 15.18 -19.66 18.60
C SER A 564 16.23 -19.84 19.69
N PRO A 565 16.01 -19.33 20.91
CA PRO A 565 17.00 -19.37 21.98
C PRO A 565 17.19 -20.79 22.54
N PRO A 566 18.36 -21.06 23.14
CA PRO A 566 18.60 -22.31 23.87
C PRO A 566 17.67 -22.46 25.08
N THR A 567 17.44 -23.70 25.52
CA THR A 567 16.58 -24.03 26.67
C THR A 567 17.37 -24.38 27.94
N SER A 568 18.59 -24.88 27.76
CA SER A 568 19.50 -25.34 28.82
C SER A 568 20.74 -24.46 28.95
N GLY A 569 20.64 -23.21 28.47
CA GLY A 569 21.68 -22.19 28.53
C GLY A 569 21.19 -20.86 27.99
N THR A 570 22.11 -19.92 27.83
CA THR A 570 21.87 -18.61 27.22
C THR A 570 22.81 -18.41 26.04
N ALA A 571 22.30 -17.90 24.93
CA ALA A 571 23.12 -17.47 23.79
C ALA A 571 22.98 -15.95 23.59
N THR A 572 24.10 -15.27 23.31
CA THR A 572 24.15 -13.83 23.06
C THR A 572 25.02 -13.51 21.86
N VAL A 573 24.64 -12.50 21.06
CA VAL A 573 25.40 -12.05 19.88
C VAL A 573 26.20 -10.79 20.22
N ASN A 574 27.47 -10.76 19.83
CA ASN A 574 28.25 -9.52 19.81
C ASN A 574 27.91 -8.73 18.53
N PRO A 575 27.29 -7.55 18.60
CA PRO A 575 26.82 -6.83 17.41
C PRO A 575 27.94 -6.26 16.54
N THR A 576 29.16 -6.12 17.08
CA THR A 576 30.32 -5.59 16.35
C THR A 576 31.04 -6.70 15.57
N THR A 577 31.14 -7.90 16.13
CA THR A 577 31.88 -9.02 15.52
C THR A 577 30.99 -10.10 14.92
N GLY A 578 29.70 -10.15 15.29
CA GLY A 578 28.75 -11.18 14.87
C GLY A 578 28.95 -12.52 15.60
N GLN A 579 29.92 -12.61 16.52
CA GLN A 579 30.18 -13.83 17.27
C GLN A 579 29.04 -14.15 18.24
N ILE A 580 28.68 -15.42 18.31
CA ILE A 580 27.68 -15.94 19.23
C ILE A 580 28.39 -16.59 20.40
N THR A 581 28.02 -16.19 21.62
CA THR A 581 28.52 -16.77 22.86
C THR A 581 27.40 -17.57 23.51
N TYR A 582 27.58 -18.88 23.63
CA TYR A 582 26.69 -19.78 24.36
C TYR A 582 27.27 -20.08 25.74
N THR A 583 26.49 -19.85 26.79
CA THR A 583 26.81 -20.17 28.18
C THR A 583 25.79 -21.20 28.70
N PRO A 584 26.20 -22.43 29.01
CA PRO A 584 25.28 -23.44 29.53
C PRO A 584 24.80 -23.08 30.94
N ASN A 585 23.56 -23.47 31.27
CA ASN A 585 23.09 -23.43 32.65
C ASN A 585 23.83 -24.50 33.47
N PRO A 586 24.12 -24.25 34.76
CA PRO A 586 24.67 -25.27 35.63
C PRO A 586 23.77 -26.52 35.64
N SER A 587 24.36 -27.69 35.38
CA SER A 587 23.68 -28.98 35.37
C SER A 587 24.55 -30.04 36.04
N ALA A 588 23.93 -31.01 36.71
CA ALA A 588 24.61 -32.15 37.30
C ALA A 588 24.77 -33.33 36.32
N THR A 589 24.04 -33.32 35.20
CA THR A 589 24.06 -34.39 34.19
C THR A 589 24.41 -33.83 32.83
N ASN A 590 24.84 -34.72 31.91
CA ASN A 590 25.01 -34.35 30.52
C ASN A 590 23.69 -33.82 29.94
N THR A 591 23.77 -32.74 29.18
CA THR A 591 22.61 -32.11 28.55
C THR A 591 22.90 -31.80 27.09
N THR A 592 21.91 -31.99 26.23
CA THR A 592 21.95 -31.51 24.85
C THR A 592 21.03 -30.31 24.74
N ASP A 593 21.58 -29.19 24.30
CA ASP A 593 20.84 -27.98 23.99
C ASP A 593 20.92 -27.66 22.51
N ASN A 594 19.98 -26.87 22.02
CA ASN A 594 20.01 -26.42 20.64
C ASN A 594 19.36 -25.05 20.49
N PHE A 595 19.85 -24.28 19.53
CA PHE A 595 19.35 -22.96 19.21
C PHE A 595 19.55 -22.65 17.73
N ILE A 596 18.78 -21.69 17.21
CA ILE A 596 18.82 -21.30 15.79
C ILE A 596 19.31 -19.87 15.67
N CYS A 597 20.25 -19.65 14.76
CA CYS A 597 20.79 -18.34 14.45
C CYS A 597 20.50 -17.95 13.00
N TYR A 598 20.42 -16.65 12.75
CA TYR A 598 20.30 -16.05 11.43
C TYR A 598 21.52 -15.18 11.16
N VAL A 599 22.05 -15.24 9.94
CA VAL A 599 23.03 -14.28 9.44
C VAL A 599 22.66 -13.79 8.05
N GLN A 600 23.16 -12.59 7.71
CA GLN A 600 22.97 -11.95 6.43
C GLN A 600 24.30 -11.45 5.86
N GLY A 601 24.46 -11.59 4.55
CA GLY A 601 25.60 -11.11 3.79
C GLY A 601 25.46 -9.64 3.37
N ASN A 602 26.55 -9.09 2.86
CA ASN A 602 26.65 -7.71 2.40
C ASN A 602 26.36 -7.52 0.90
N GLY A 603 25.94 -8.57 0.19
CA GLY A 603 25.67 -8.53 -1.25
C GLY A 603 24.34 -7.89 -1.62
N ASN A 604 24.09 -7.79 -2.92
CA ASN A 604 22.82 -7.34 -3.50
C ASN A 604 22.48 -8.16 -4.76
N PRO A 605 21.56 -9.13 -4.70
CA PRO A 605 20.80 -9.53 -3.52
C PRO A 605 21.72 -10.07 -2.42
N PHE A 606 21.36 -9.79 -1.16
CA PHE A 606 22.10 -10.34 -0.03
C PHE A 606 21.77 -11.82 0.11
N ASP A 607 22.77 -12.61 0.48
CA ASP A 607 22.54 -13.99 0.90
C ASP A 607 22.20 -14.00 2.39
N PHE A 608 21.40 -14.96 2.82
CA PHE A 608 21.13 -15.19 4.24
C PHE A 608 21.16 -16.69 4.52
N GLU A 609 21.35 -17.05 5.78
CA GLU A 609 21.36 -18.46 6.19
C GLU A 609 20.86 -18.58 7.63
N TYR A 610 20.13 -19.68 7.89
CA TYR A 610 19.76 -20.10 9.23
C TYR A 610 20.64 -21.29 9.63
N PHE A 611 21.23 -21.24 10.82
CA PHE A 611 22.07 -22.31 11.36
C PHE A 611 21.43 -22.89 12.61
N LYS A 612 21.32 -24.22 12.66
CA LYS A 612 21.04 -24.94 13.89
C LYS A 612 22.35 -25.28 14.59
N ILE A 613 22.50 -24.76 15.80
CA ILE A 613 23.60 -25.14 16.68
C ILE A 613 23.08 -26.16 17.68
N ILE A 614 23.79 -27.28 17.82
CA ILE A 614 23.58 -28.26 18.88
C ILE A 614 24.79 -28.21 19.81
N ILE A 615 24.56 -28.04 21.11
CA ILE A 615 25.61 -28.09 22.13
C ILE A 615 25.37 -29.28 23.03
N ASN A 616 26.29 -30.23 23.05
CA ASN A 616 26.32 -31.28 24.05
C ASN A 616 27.24 -30.84 25.19
N THR A 617 26.65 -30.61 26.36
CA THR A 617 27.37 -30.27 27.58
C THR A 617 27.67 -31.54 28.35
N ASN A 618 28.95 -31.88 28.46
CA ASN A 618 29.43 -33.00 29.24
C ASN A 618 29.85 -32.50 30.63
N VAL A 619 29.28 -33.09 31.67
CA VAL A 619 29.55 -32.75 33.07
C VAL A 619 30.33 -33.90 33.69
N LEU A 620 31.49 -33.59 34.28
CA LEU A 620 32.30 -34.56 35.00
C LEU A 620 31.49 -35.17 36.16
N GLN A 621 31.25 -36.47 36.11
CA GLN A 621 30.55 -37.20 37.15
C GLN A 621 31.53 -37.67 38.21
N VAL A 622 31.31 -37.26 39.46
CA VAL A 622 32.13 -37.66 40.61
C VAL A 622 31.32 -38.53 41.58
N ASN A 623 31.98 -39.54 42.15
CA ASN A 623 31.38 -40.49 43.07
C ASN A 623 32.14 -40.46 44.41
N ASN A 624 31.40 -40.67 45.51
CA ASN A 624 32.03 -40.95 46.80
C ASN A 624 32.55 -42.39 46.81
N GLY A 625 33.85 -42.57 47.05
CA GLY A 625 34.48 -43.88 47.24
C GLY A 625 34.71 -44.17 48.72
N SER A 626 34.41 -45.40 49.16
CA SER A 626 34.79 -45.90 50.49
C SER A 626 35.74 -47.08 50.33
N LEU A 627 36.81 -47.12 51.13
CA LEU A 627 37.78 -48.20 51.15
C LEU A 627 37.78 -48.82 52.55
N ALA A 628 37.80 -50.15 52.62
CA ALA A 628 37.90 -50.91 53.87
C ALA A 628 39.20 -51.73 53.86
N SER A 629 39.84 -51.84 55.02
CA SER A 629 41.08 -52.60 55.24
C SER A 629 41.01 -53.25 56.60
N CYS A 630 41.51 -54.48 56.72
CA CYS A 630 41.64 -55.12 58.03
C CYS A 630 42.71 -54.40 58.84
N ALA A 631 42.45 -54.16 60.13
CA ALA A 631 43.45 -53.59 61.02
C ALA A 631 44.67 -54.53 61.15
N GLY A 632 45.87 -53.98 60.99
CA GLY A 632 47.11 -54.68 61.30
C GLY A 632 47.28 -54.94 62.80
N THR A 633 48.32 -55.68 63.18
CA THR A 633 48.64 -56.02 64.59
C THR A 633 48.90 -54.81 65.50
N ASN A 634 49.10 -53.63 64.93
CA ASN A 634 49.27 -52.33 65.60
C ASN A 634 47.99 -51.47 65.59
N GLY A 635 46.86 -51.98 65.11
CA GLY A 635 45.57 -51.26 65.07
C GLY A 635 45.38 -50.33 63.86
N ASN A 636 46.40 -50.15 63.01
CA ASN A 636 46.34 -49.26 61.85
C ASN A 636 45.96 -50.03 60.56
N GLY A 637 45.29 -49.35 59.63
CA GLY A 637 44.98 -49.85 58.28
C GLY A 637 45.73 -49.09 57.19
N ILE A 638 46.24 -49.79 56.17
CA ILE A 638 46.83 -49.19 54.97
C ILE A 638 45.81 -49.27 53.84
N TYR A 639 45.61 -48.16 53.12
CA TYR A 639 44.68 -48.06 51.98
C TYR A 639 45.41 -47.57 50.74
N ASN A 640 45.10 -48.16 49.59
CA ASN A 640 45.51 -47.61 48.31
C ASN A 640 44.38 -46.73 47.77
N LEU A 641 44.54 -45.41 47.83
CA LEU A 641 43.52 -44.46 47.35
C LEU A 641 43.25 -44.59 45.84
N THR A 642 44.17 -45.16 45.06
CA THR A 642 44.00 -45.31 43.60
C THR A 642 42.99 -46.37 43.19
N THR A 643 42.51 -47.19 44.13
CA THR A 643 41.49 -48.21 43.85
C THR A 643 40.06 -47.72 44.08
N ALA A 644 39.87 -46.53 44.64
CA ALA A 644 38.55 -45.95 44.81
C ALA A 644 37.97 -45.52 43.45
N ASN A 645 36.79 -46.02 43.10
CA ASN A 645 36.06 -45.53 41.93
C ASN A 645 35.44 -44.16 42.26
N VAL A 646 36.17 -43.09 41.95
CA VAL A 646 35.77 -41.70 42.22
C VAL A 646 35.10 -41.01 41.03
N SER A 647 35.03 -41.67 39.87
CA SER A 647 34.33 -41.18 38.69
C SER A 647 34.02 -42.33 37.73
N SER A 648 32.82 -42.32 37.14
CA SER A 648 32.44 -43.23 36.07
C SER A 648 32.95 -42.82 34.68
N ASP A 649 33.53 -41.62 34.55
CA ASP A 649 33.92 -41.07 33.26
C ASP A 649 35.30 -41.61 32.82
N PRO A 650 35.47 -42.03 31.55
CA PRO A 650 36.75 -42.52 31.05
C PRO A 650 37.75 -41.37 30.89
N GLY A 651 39.04 -41.65 31.14
CA GLY A 651 40.13 -40.70 30.90
C GLY A 651 40.29 -39.60 31.96
N VAL A 652 39.66 -39.74 33.14
CA VAL A 652 39.80 -38.80 34.25
C VAL A 652 41.18 -38.92 34.91
N THR A 653 41.88 -37.79 35.04
CA THR A 653 43.12 -37.71 35.82
C THR A 653 42.80 -37.39 37.27
N VAL A 654 43.12 -38.31 38.18
CA VAL A 654 42.91 -38.13 39.63
C VAL A 654 44.24 -37.79 40.30
N THR A 655 44.26 -36.72 41.09
CA THR A 655 45.43 -36.33 41.91
C THR A 655 45.09 -36.51 43.39
N TYR A 656 46.01 -37.11 44.14
CA TYR A 656 45.83 -37.41 45.57
C TYR A 656 46.70 -36.47 46.40
N PHE A 657 46.15 -35.95 47.50
CA PHE A 657 46.85 -35.06 48.42
C PHE A 657 46.88 -35.67 49.82
N THR A 658 48.02 -35.58 50.51
CA THR A 658 48.13 -35.95 51.93
C THR A 658 47.71 -34.76 52.79
N ASN A 659 46.83 -34.99 53.77
CA ASN A 659 46.45 -33.99 54.77
C ASN A 659 46.92 -34.47 56.14
N SER A 660 47.89 -33.78 56.73
CA SER A 660 48.46 -34.09 58.03
C SER A 660 47.50 -33.90 59.21
N ASN A 661 46.32 -33.30 58.98
CA ASN A 661 45.28 -33.09 60.00
C ASN A 661 44.17 -34.16 59.96
N LEU A 662 44.25 -35.15 59.05
CA LEU A 662 43.28 -36.25 58.91
C LEU A 662 43.82 -37.60 59.45
N THR A 663 44.93 -37.58 60.19
CA THR A 663 45.55 -38.76 60.82
C THR A 663 44.97 -39.09 62.17
#